data_AF-A0A133PMB0-F1
#
_entry.id   AF-A0A133PMB0-F1
#
_cell.length_a   1.000
_cell.length_b   1.000
_cell.length_c   1.000
_cell.angle_alpha   90.00
_cell.angle_beta   90.00
_cell.angle_gamma   90.00
#
_symmetry.space_group_name_H-M   'P 1'
#
loop_
_entity.id
_entity.type
_entity.pdbx_description
1 polymer ?
#
loop_
_entity_poly.entity_id
_entity_poly.type
_entity_poly.pdbx_seq_one_letter_code
_entity_poly.pdbx_strand_id
1 'polypeptide(L)'
;MSNMYKTTAEHEALRKAIREFAEAEIKPLSFGLDQNNEFPEEIVKKIGENGWMGLPYPEEEGGAGKDVISYAIAVEELSRVDAGVGVVLSAHTSLGSYPIQAFGTKEQKEKYLKPLAQGKKLGAFGLTEPNAGSDAGGTETTAVLDGDYYILNGNKIFITNAPAADTYVVYAVTTPGIGTHGISAFIVEKGWEGFTFGDHYDKLGIRSSTTAELQFNNVKVPKENLLGKEGQGFRIAMQTLDGGRIGIASQALGIAQGAFEAALAYAKERVQFGRPIAQQQAVAFKIADMATKIRAARLMVYSAAEMKQNHENYSMEAAMAKTVASEVAMWVVNEALQIHGGNGYLKGMDVERFFRDAKITTIYEGTSEIQRVVVASHLIGKAPKKKGRAAVLDKKAGPITGERKREIIKADTAKEAVDILVKNLKKDGYDFSVGIDINTPVYEAERVVSVGKAIGGEENMDMARELAHAAGAALGSSRPVAETLKLLPLERYVGMSGQKFNGNLYIACGISGASQHLKGIKNASTIVAINKNAGAPIFKNCDYGIVGDIFEIMPLLAEALGTGEKEPAPPMVKVRRSKPRKLAPNYKVMVCPGCGYEYDPNYGDPEGEIDPGTDFEKLPEDWTCPECQEEKQNFIEEDFTADRK
;
A
#
# COMPACT_ATOMS: atom_id res chain seq x y z
N MET A 1 -35.11 30.54 6.53
CA MET A 1 -34.00 29.71 7.04
C MET A 1 -34.23 28.32 6.48
N SER A 2 -33.43 27.93 5.49
CA SER A 2 -33.58 26.65 4.78
C SER A 2 -33.46 25.47 5.74
N ASN A 3 -34.13 24.36 5.43
CA ASN A 3 -34.14 23.11 6.20
C ASN A 3 -32.78 22.37 6.13
N MET A 4 -31.68 23.04 6.52
CA MET A 4 -30.34 22.44 6.47
C MET A 4 -30.28 21.16 7.32
N TYR A 5 -29.65 20.12 6.77
CA TYR A 5 -29.38 18.83 7.42
C TYR A 5 -30.61 17.96 7.76
N LYS A 6 -31.81 18.29 7.25
CA LYS A 6 -32.99 17.45 7.40
C LYS A 6 -33.15 16.54 6.18
N THR A 7 -33.18 15.23 6.41
CA THR A 7 -33.48 14.27 5.35
C THR A 7 -34.90 14.46 4.81
N THR A 8 -35.04 14.28 3.50
CA THR A 8 -36.34 14.34 2.81
C THR A 8 -37.05 12.98 2.89
N ALA A 9 -38.31 12.94 2.46
CA ALA A 9 -39.03 11.66 2.33
C ALA A 9 -38.33 10.71 1.34
N GLU A 10 -37.72 11.24 0.27
CA GLU A 10 -36.93 10.44 -0.68
C GLU A 10 -35.66 9.88 -0.04
N HIS A 11 -34.96 10.67 0.79
CA HIS A 11 -33.79 10.20 1.53
C HIS A 11 -34.14 9.05 2.46
N GLU A 12 -35.26 9.14 3.19
CA GLU A 12 -35.68 8.06 4.10
C GLU A 12 -36.22 6.84 3.35
N ALA A 13 -36.86 7.02 2.18
CA ALA A 13 -37.25 5.90 1.32
C ALA A 13 -36.02 5.15 0.79
N LEU A 14 -34.99 5.88 0.33
CA LEU A 14 -33.73 5.28 -0.09
C LEU A 14 -33.03 4.57 1.08
N ARG A 15 -32.93 5.22 2.25
CA ARG A 15 -32.36 4.61 3.46
C ARG A 15 -33.03 3.28 3.76
N LYS A 16 -34.37 3.25 3.74
CA LYS A 16 -35.14 2.05 4.00
C LYS A 16 -34.81 0.94 3.00
N ALA A 17 -34.80 1.24 1.71
CA ALA A 17 -34.49 0.26 0.66
C ALA A 17 -33.09 -0.34 0.82
N ILE A 18 -32.07 0.50 1.06
CA ILE A 18 -30.69 0.05 1.25
C ILE A 18 -30.54 -0.74 2.55
N ARG A 19 -31.22 -0.32 3.64
CA ARG A 19 -31.23 -1.05 4.91
C ARG A 19 -31.83 -2.43 4.75
N GLU A 20 -32.98 -2.55 4.08
CA GLU A 20 -33.63 -3.83 3.81
C GLU A 20 -32.74 -4.75 2.98
N PHE A 21 -32.09 -4.22 1.94
CA PHE A 21 -31.09 -4.95 1.16
C PHE A 21 -29.91 -5.40 2.02
N ALA A 22 -29.33 -4.52 2.83
CA ALA A 22 -28.16 -4.84 3.64
C ALA A 22 -28.46 -5.93 4.67
N GLU A 23 -29.62 -5.88 5.32
CA GLU A 23 -30.04 -6.92 6.28
C GLU A 23 -30.34 -8.26 5.59
N ALA A 24 -30.95 -8.25 4.40
CA ALA A 24 -31.34 -9.48 3.70
C ALA A 24 -30.18 -10.16 2.95
N GLU A 25 -29.35 -9.37 2.27
CA GLU A 25 -28.38 -9.89 1.30
C GLU A 25 -26.94 -9.87 1.82
N ILE A 26 -26.59 -8.93 2.71
CA ILE A 26 -25.20 -8.75 3.17
C ILE A 26 -24.98 -9.42 4.52
N LYS A 27 -25.84 -9.13 5.50
CA LYS A 27 -25.67 -9.58 6.88
C LYS A 27 -25.47 -11.09 7.03
N PRO A 28 -26.20 -11.97 6.30
CA PRO A 28 -25.98 -13.41 6.40
C PRO A 28 -24.58 -13.86 5.95
N LEU A 29 -23.88 -13.07 5.13
CA LEU A 29 -22.60 -13.41 4.53
C LEU A 29 -21.41 -12.71 5.20
N SER A 30 -21.64 -11.59 5.88
CA SER A 30 -20.61 -10.72 6.47
C SER A 30 -19.52 -11.44 7.28
N PHE A 31 -19.88 -12.41 8.12
CA PHE A 31 -18.88 -13.16 8.90
C PHE A 31 -18.00 -14.05 8.03
N GLY A 32 -18.59 -14.74 7.04
CA GLY A 32 -17.84 -15.56 6.11
C GLY A 32 -16.86 -14.72 5.28
N LEU A 33 -17.34 -13.58 4.77
CA LEU A 33 -16.52 -12.64 4.02
C LEU A 33 -15.34 -12.09 4.85
N ASP A 34 -15.59 -11.72 6.11
CA ASP A 34 -14.54 -11.24 7.01
C ASP A 34 -13.52 -12.33 7.34
N GLN A 35 -14.00 -13.53 7.71
CA GLN A 35 -13.12 -14.65 8.07
C GLN A 35 -12.25 -15.08 6.88
N ASN A 36 -12.82 -15.15 5.68
CA ASN A 36 -12.14 -15.63 4.48
C ASN A 36 -11.33 -14.55 3.76
N ASN A 37 -11.44 -13.28 4.17
CA ASN A 37 -10.84 -12.13 3.46
C ASN A 37 -11.27 -12.08 1.98
N GLU A 38 -12.58 -12.22 1.76
CA GLU A 38 -13.18 -12.49 0.45
C GLU A 38 -13.97 -11.30 -0.10
N PHE A 39 -13.82 -11.04 -1.39
CA PHE A 39 -14.55 -9.98 -2.09
C PHE A 39 -15.99 -10.42 -2.41
N PRO A 40 -17.01 -9.63 -2.08
CA PRO A 40 -18.39 -10.02 -2.28
C PRO A 40 -18.90 -9.67 -3.68
N GLU A 41 -18.42 -10.36 -4.72
CA GLU A 41 -18.73 -10.10 -6.13
C GLU A 41 -20.24 -9.98 -6.41
N GLU A 42 -21.02 -10.96 -5.96
CA GLU A 42 -22.48 -10.97 -6.18
C GLU A 42 -23.21 -9.84 -5.46
N ILE A 43 -22.74 -9.42 -4.28
CA ILE A 43 -23.32 -8.27 -3.57
C ILE A 43 -23.03 -6.99 -4.35
N VAL A 44 -21.79 -6.81 -4.82
CA VAL A 44 -21.37 -5.63 -5.58
C VAL A 44 -22.14 -5.54 -6.90
N LYS A 45 -22.35 -6.67 -7.57
CA LYS A 45 -23.18 -6.76 -8.77
C LYS A 45 -24.63 -6.32 -8.48
N LYS A 46 -25.25 -6.83 -7.41
CA LYS A 46 -26.61 -6.42 -7.00
C LYS A 46 -26.69 -4.93 -6.67
N ILE A 47 -25.67 -4.35 -6.03
CA ILE A 47 -25.58 -2.89 -5.79
C ILE A 47 -25.57 -2.13 -7.13
N GLY A 48 -24.84 -2.64 -8.12
CA GLY A 48 -24.83 -2.11 -9.49
C GLY A 48 -26.19 -2.21 -10.19
N GLU A 49 -26.85 -3.36 -10.12
CA GLU A 49 -28.19 -3.60 -10.70
C GLU A 49 -29.28 -2.70 -10.11
N ASN A 50 -29.15 -2.30 -8.84
CA ASN A 50 -30.03 -1.32 -8.19
C ASN A 50 -29.70 0.15 -8.58
N GLY A 51 -28.67 0.37 -9.40
CA GLY A 51 -28.22 1.71 -9.81
C GLY A 51 -27.45 2.47 -8.73
N TRP A 52 -27.05 1.81 -7.63
CA TRP A 52 -26.49 2.51 -6.48
C TRP A 52 -25.02 2.92 -6.66
N MET A 53 -24.30 2.27 -7.58
CA MET A 53 -22.90 2.61 -7.92
C MET A 53 -22.75 4.02 -8.50
N GLY A 54 -23.77 4.50 -9.20
CA GLY A 54 -23.82 5.83 -9.81
C GLY A 54 -24.78 6.81 -9.15
N LEU A 55 -25.09 6.65 -7.85
CA LEU A 55 -26.06 7.48 -7.13
C LEU A 55 -25.95 8.98 -7.43
N PRO A 56 -24.78 9.63 -7.22
CA PRO A 56 -24.68 11.08 -7.34
C PRO A 56 -24.51 11.57 -8.78
N TYR A 57 -24.47 10.68 -9.77
CA TYR A 57 -24.20 11.06 -11.16
C TYR A 57 -25.49 11.32 -11.92
N PRO A 58 -25.52 12.32 -12.82
CA PRO A 58 -26.67 12.61 -13.67
C PRO A 58 -27.11 11.41 -14.51
N GLU A 59 -28.40 11.34 -14.83
CA GLU A 59 -28.97 10.28 -15.67
C GLU A 59 -28.34 10.26 -17.07
N GLU A 60 -28.04 11.43 -17.64
CA GLU A 60 -27.36 11.53 -18.95
C GLU A 60 -25.93 10.98 -18.95
N GLU A 61 -25.29 10.93 -17.77
CA GLU A 61 -23.98 10.30 -17.54
C GLU A 61 -24.11 8.83 -17.08
N GLY A 62 -25.34 8.27 -17.10
CA GLY A 62 -25.64 6.88 -16.76
C GLY A 62 -25.80 6.60 -15.26
N GLY A 63 -25.92 7.65 -14.43
CA GLY A 63 -26.16 7.54 -12.99
C GLY A 63 -27.64 7.56 -12.61
N ALA A 64 -27.90 7.64 -11.30
CA ALA A 64 -29.26 7.64 -10.74
C ALA A 64 -29.83 9.04 -10.46
N GLY A 65 -29.06 10.11 -10.74
CA GLY A 65 -29.50 11.50 -10.56
C GLY A 65 -29.84 11.90 -9.12
N LYS A 66 -29.32 11.17 -8.12
CA LYS A 66 -29.53 11.47 -6.70
C LYS A 66 -28.48 12.44 -6.17
N ASP A 67 -28.72 12.98 -4.99
CA ASP A 67 -27.83 13.96 -4.38
C ASP A 67 -26.70 13.31 -3.56
N VAL A 68 -25.73 14.11 -3.13
CA VAL A 68 -24.60 13.64 -2.32
C VAL A 68 -25.06 13.10 -0.95
N ILE A 69 -26.18 13.59 -0.39
CA ILE A 69 -26.76 13.05 0.85
C ILE A 69 -27.26 11.62 0.63
N SER A 70 -27.95 11.36 -0.49
CA SER A 70 -28.37 10.01 -0.89
C SER A 70 -27.19 9.05 -1.01
N TYR A 71 -26.07 9.50 -1.59
CA TYR A 71 -24.82 8.76 -1.60
C TYR A 71 -24.28 8.48 -0.18
N ALA A 72 -24.25 9.49 0.69
CA ALA A 72 -23.80 9.33 2.08
C ALA A 72 -24.67 8.32 2.85
N ILE A 73 -25.99 8.35 2.66
CA ILE A 73 -26.94 7.40 3.23
C ILE A 73 -26.65 5.97 2.77
N ALA A 74 -26.38 5.79 1.48
CA ALA A 74 -26.06 4.47 0.93
C ALA A 74 -24.79 3.88 1.57
N VAL A 75 -23.72 4.67 1.65
CA VAL A 75 -22.47 4.22 2.29
C VAL A 75 -22.68 3.95 3.78
N GLU A 76 -23.44 4.79 4.49
CA GLU A 76 -23.77 4.61 5.91
C GLU A 76 -24.53 3.30 6.16
N GLU A 77 -25.61 3.04 5.41
CA GLU A 77 -26.47 1.87 5.64
C GLU A 77 -25.80 0.55 5.25
N LEU A 78 -24.96 0.55 4.19
CA LEU A 78 -24.14 -0.62 3.86
C LEU A 78 -23.10 -0.87 4.97
N SER A 79 -22.39 0.18 5.42
CA SER A 79 -21.34 0.06 6.43
C SER A 79 -21.85 -0.29 7.82
N ARG A 80 -23.14 -0.04 8.09
CA ARG A 80 -23.85 -0.48 9.30
C ARG A 80 -23.90 -2.00 9.43
N VAL A 81 -23.85 -2.72 8.31
CA VAL A 81 -23.84 -4.18 8.27
C VAL A 81 -22.45 -4.70 7.92
N ASP A 82 -21.80 -4.12 6.91
CA ASP A 82 -20.49 -4.53 6.43
C ASP A 82 -19.69 -3.34 5.90
N ALA A 83 -18.68 -2.93 6.68
CA ALA A 83 -17.86 -1.77 6.36
C ALA A 83 -17.00 -1.95 5.10
N GLY A 84 -16.68 -3.20 4.74
CA GLY A 84 -15.96 -3.50 3.50
C GLY A 84 -16.85 -3.31 2.28
N VAL A 85 -18.11 -3.76 2.31
CA VAL A 85 -19.07 -3.47 1.23
C VAL A 85 -19.31 -1.96 1.09
N GLY A 86 -19.48 -1.26 2.22
CA GLY A 86 -19.65 0.19 2.21
C GLY A 86 -18.47 0.94 1.56
N VAL A 87 -17.23 0.54 1.84
CA VAL A 87 -16.05 1.18 1.21
C VAL A 87 -15.87 0.77 -0.25
N VAL A 88 -16.36 -0.39 -0.70
CA VAL A 88 -16.36 -0.74 -2.13
C VAL A 88 -17.17 0.28 -2.92
N LEU A 89 -18.39 0.59 -2.46
CA LEU A 89 -19.22 1.65 -3.04
C LEU A 89 -18.53 3.01 -2.95
N SER A 90 -18.03 3.37 -1.77
CA SER A 90 -17.38 4.68 -1.57
C SER A 90 -16.17 4.85 -2.50
N ALA A 91 -15.22 3.91 -2.52
CA ALA A 91 -14.04 4.01 -3.36
C ALA A 91 -14.40 4.00 -4.85
N HIS A 92 -15.39 3.20 -5.27
CA HIS A 92 -15.90 3.23 -6.64
C HIS A 92 -16.42 4.62 -7.01
N THR A 93 -17.41 5.13 -6.27
CA THR A 93 -18.10 6.37 -6.62
C THR A 93 -17.18 7.58 -6.38
N SER A 94 -16.70 7.81 -5.16
CA SER A 94 -16.00 9.06 -4.85
C SER A 94 -14.56 9.13 -5.37
N LEU A 95 -13.89 7.99 -5.62
CA LEU A 95 -12.48 7.97 -6.03
C LEU A 95 -12.26 7.47 -7.46
N GLY A 96 -12.86 6.34 -7.84
CA GLY A 96 -12.69 5.77 -9.18
C GLY A 96 -13.47 6.51 -10.26
N SER A 97 -14.72 6.87 -9.99
CA SER A 97 -15.65 7.43 -10.96
C SER A 97 -15.65 8.96 -10.97
N TYR A 98 -15.61 9.61 -9.81
CA TYR A 98 -15.67 11.08 -9.69
C TYR A 98 -14.61 11.85 -10.50
N PRO A 99 -13.31 11.53 -10.47
CA PRO A 99 -12.32 12.29 -11.25
C PRO A 99 -12.59 12.21 -12.76
N ILE A 100 -13.11 11.08 -13.26
CA ILE A 100 -13.53 10.94 -14.67
C ILE A 100 -14.74 11.84 -14.94
N GLN A 101 -15.71 11.87 -14.01
CA GLN A 101 -16.87 12.73 -14.12
C GLN A 101 -16.53 14.23 -14.10
N ALA A 102 -15.61 14.64 -13.23
CA ALA A 102 -15.28 16.05 -13.04
C ALA A 102 -14.28 16.59 -14.09
N PHE A 103 -13.35 15.75 -14.58
CA PHE A 103 -12.23 16.20 -15.42
C PHE A 103 -12.13 15.49 -16.78
N GLY A 104 -12.99 14.49 -17.01
CA GLY A 104 -12.97 13.70 -18.25
C GLY A 104 -13.56 14.45 -19.44
N THR A 105 -13.02 14.19 -20.62
CA THR A 105 -13.65 14.61 -21.89
C THR A 105 -14.98 13.88 -22.09
N LYS A 106 -15.78 14.32 -23.06
CA LYS A 106 -17.04 13.66 -23.42
C LYS A 106 -16.80 12.19 -23.79
N GLU A 107 -15.75 11.91 -24.53
CA GLU A 107 -15.36 10.57 -24.98
C GLU A 107 -14.91 9.69 -23.81
N GLN A 108 -14.14 10.25 -22.87
CA GLN A 108 -13.73 9.54 -21.65
C GLN A 108 -14.94 9.23 -20.75
N LYS A 109 -15.88 10.17 -20.62
CA LYS A 109 -17.12 9.93 -19.86
C LYS A 109 -17.99 8.85 -20.51
N GLU A 110 -18.13 8.89 -21.83
CA GLU A 110 -18.88 7.85 -22.56
C GLU A 110 -18.25 6.47 -22.37
N LYS A 111 -16.91 6.38 -22.54
CA LYS A 111 -16.17 5.11 -22.49
C LYS A 111 -16.05 4.55 -21.08
N TYR A 112 -15.78 5.39 -20.09
CA TYR A 112 -15.40 4.95 -18.74
C TYR A 112 -16.45 5.27 -17.68
N LEU A 113 -16.94 6.52 -17.61
CA LEU A 113 -17.88 6.91 -16.55
C LEU A 113 -19.21 6.19 -16.68
N LYS A 114 -19.81 6.12 -17.88
CA LYS A 114 -21.13 5.50 -18.06
C LYS A 114 -21.17 4.04 -17.59
N PRO A 115 -20.25 3.15 -18.00
CA PRO A 115 -20.22 1.78 -17.46
C PRO A 115 -20.01 1.70 -15.95
N LEU A 116 -19.22 2.63 -15.38
CA LEU A 116 -19.02 2.72 -13.93
C LEU A 116 -20.30 3.14 -13.21
N ALA A 117 -20.95 4.23 -13.65
CA ALA A 117 -22.18 4.75 -13.07
C ALA A 117 -23.34 3.75 -13.16
N GLN A 118 -23.39 2.97 -14.23
CA GLN A 118 -24.36 1.86 -14.41
C GLN A 118 -24.03 0.62 -13.57
N GLY A 119 -22.92 0.61 -12.82
CA GLY A 119 -22.49 -0.54 -12.01
C GLY A 119 -22.04 -1.76 -12.81
N LYS A 120 -21.77 -1.61 -14.11
CA LYS A 120 -21.28 -2.69 -14.99
C LYS A 120 -19.77 -2.93 -14.89
N LYS A 121 -19.05 -1.91 -14.43
CA LYS A 121 -17.61 -1.94 -14.15
C LYS A 121 -17.35 -1.39 -12.76
N LEU A 122 -16.25 -1.83 -12.15
CA LEU A 122 -15.79 -1.33 -10.86
C LEU A 122 -14.58 -0.40 -11.03
N GLY A 123 -14.51 0.63 -10.17
CA GLY A 123 -13.54 1.71 -10.25
C GLY A 123 -12.60 1.70 -9.05
N ALA A 124 -11.35 2.11 -9.28
CA ALA A 124 -10.32 2.20 -8.24
C ALA A 124 -9.41 3.43 -8.45
N PHE A 125 -8.68 3.80 -7.40
CA PHE A 125 -7.88 5.03 -7.33
C PHE A 125 -6.46 4.73 -6.86
N GLY A 126 -5.48 4.95 -7.74
CA GLY A 126 -4.07 4.61 -7.56
C GLY A 126 -3.19 5.84 -7.31
N LEU A 127 -3.12 6.30 -6.05
CA LEU A 127 -2.27 7.44 -5.65
C LEU A 127 -1.07 6.99 -4.80
N THR A 128 -1.34 6.26 -3.72
CA THR A 128 -0.37 5.94 -2.66
C THR A 128 0.75 5.03 -3.12
N GLU A 129 1.97 5.31 -2.65
CA GLU A 129 3.17 4.52 -2.88
C GLU A 129 3.88 4.20 -1.56
N PRO A 130 4.84 3.24 -1.52
CA PRO A 130 5.58 2.91 -0.30
C PRO A 130 6.22 4.11 0.41
N ASN A 131 6.69 5.11 -0.37
CA ASN A 131 7.31 6.33 0.14
C ASN A 131 6.36 7.54 0.15
N ALA A 132 5.17 7.43 -0.45
CA ALA A 132 4.24 8.54 -0.65
C ALA A 132 2.83 8.18 -0.17
N GLY A 133 2.60 8.37 1.13
CA GLY A 133 1.29 8.22 1.79
C GLY A 133 0.69 9.58 2.13
N SER A 134 0.98 10.06 3.34
CA SER A 134 0.58 11.41 3.78
C SER A 134 1.20 12.51 2.92
N ASP A 135 2.45 12.32 2.47
CA ASP A 135 3.08 13.15 1.45
C ASP A 135 2.77 12.62 0.04
N ALA A 136 1.51 12.76 -0.37
CA ALA A 136 1.07 12.29 -1.69
C ALA A 136 1.76 13.01 -2.86
N GLY A 137 2.42 14.15 -2.61
CA GLY A 137 3.19 14.88 -3.62
C GLY A 137 4.51 14.21 -3.97
N GLY A 138 5.02 13.33 -3.11
CA GLY A 138 6.26 12.57 -3.31
C GLY A 138 6.13 11.32 -4.17
N THR A 139 5.10 11.22 -5.01
CA THR A 139 4.90 10.06 -5.90
C THR A 139 6.07 9.89 -6.88
N GLU A 140 6.51 8.65 -7.11
CA GLU A 140 7.67 8.29 -7.94
C GLU A 140 7.29 7.51 -9.21
N THR A 141 6.07 6.96 -9.31
CA THR A 141 5.57 6.33 -10.54
C THR A 141 5.68 7.32 -11.70
N THR A 142 6.27 6.91 -12.81
CA THR A 142 6.52 7.78 -13.97
C THR A 142 5.58 7.47 -15.11
N ALA A 143 5.36 8.48 -15.96
CA ALA A 143 4.68 8.35 -17.23
C ALA A 143 5.44 9.16 -18.29
N VAL A 144 6.05 8.48 -19.26
CA VAL A 144 6.86 9.12 -20.32
C VAL A 144 6.10 9.06 -21.64
N LEU A 145 5.87 10.21 -22.28
CA LEU A 145 5.23 10.27 -23.60
C LEU A 145 6.14 9.65 -24.66
N ASP A 146 5.61 8.68 -25.41
CA ASP A 146 6.25 8.01 -26.53
C ASP A 146 5.25 7.89 -27.69
N GLY A 147 5.29 8.85 -28.61
CA GLY A 147 4.36 8.93 -29.73
C GLY A 147 2.91 9.21 -29.32
N ASP A 148 2.03 8.23 -29.51
CA ASP A 148 0.59 8.27 -29.25
C ASP A 148 0.20 7.63 -27.90
N TYR A 149 1.17 7.20 -27.09
CA TYR A 149 0.94 6.65 -25.76
C TYR A 149 1.95 7.18 -24.73
N TYR A 150 1.62 7.01 -23.46
CA TYR A 150 2.50 7.14 -22.31
C TYR A 150 2.99 5.76 -21.88
N ILE A 151 4.26 5.66 -21.52
CA ILE A 151 4.83 4.48 -20.87
C ILE A 151 4.83 4.70 -19.36
N LEU A 152 3.97 3.95 -18.65
CA LEU A 152 3.89 3.98 -17.19
C LEU A 152 4.79 2.93 -16.54
N ASN A 153 5.55 3.34 -15.53
CA ASN A 153 6.41 2.47 -14.72
C ASN A 153 6.35 2.85 -13.24
N GLY A 154 6.21 1.85 -12.37
CA GLY A 154 6.17 2.06 -10.92
C GLY A 154 5.19 1.11 -10.24
N ASN A 155 4.75 1.49 -9.05
CA ASN A 155 3.80 0.72 -8.28
C ASN A 155 2.96 1.61 -7.36
N LYS A 156 1.72 1.20 -7.11
CA LYS A 156 0.82 1.82 -6.13
C LYS A 156 0.42 0.81 -5.09
N ILE A 157 0.33 1.20 -3.82
CA ILE A 157 0.01 0.28 -2.72
C ILE A 157 -1.29 0.69 -2.03
N PHE A 158 -1.92 -0.27 -1.36
CA PHE A 158 -3.17 -0.09 -0.62
C PHE A 158 -4.34 0.38 -1.48
N ILE A 159 -4.43 -0.13 -2.72
CA ILE A 159 -5.47 0.31 -3.66
C ILE A 159 -6.73 -0.50 -3.42
N THR A 160 -7.72 0.15 -2.81
CA THR A 160 -9.07 -0.39 -2.62
C THR A 160 -9.69 -0.77 -3.97
N ASN A 161 -10.47 -1.84 -3.97
CA ASN A 161 -11.06 -2.50 -5.14
C ASN A 161 -10.06 -3.20 -6.06
N ALA A 162 -8.74 -3.09 -5.87
CA ALA A 162 -7.78 -3.91 -6.60
C ALA A 162 -7.69 -5.33 -5.99
N PRO A 163 -7.66 -6.40 -6.80
CA PRO A 163 -7.65 -6.44 -8.27
C PRO A 163 -9.04 -6.56 -8.92
N ALA A 164 -10.13 -6.45 -8.15
CA ALA A 164 -11.50 -6.63 -8.64
C ALA A 164 -11.95 -5.52 -9.61
N ALA A 165 -11.41 -4.31 -9.51
CA ALA A 165 -11.76 -3.18 -10.37
C ALA A 165 -11.31 -3.38 -11.83
N ASP A 166 -12.07 -2.78 -12.74
CA ASP A 166 -11.84 -2.78 -14.18
C ASP A 166 -11.12 -1.51 -14.64
N THR A 167 -11.45 -0.37 -14.01
CA THR A 167 -10.95 0.95 -14.38
C THR A 167 -10.22 1.58 -13.19
N TYR A 168 -9.01 2.07 -13.42
CA TYR A 168 -8.15 2.67 -12.40
C TYR A 168 -7.81 4.12 -12.79
N VAL A 169 -7.96 5.05 -11.86
CA VAL A 169 -7.41 6.41 -12.01
C VAL A 169 -6.08 6.46 -11.29
N VAL A 170 -4.98 6.57 -12.04
CA VAL A 170 -3.60 6.46 -11.55
C VAL A 170 -2.88 7.80 -11.69
N TYR A 171 -2.09 8.16 -10.68
CA TYR A 171 -1.31 9.40 -10.66
C TYR A 171 0.17 9.09 -10.86
N ALA A 172 0.80 9.77 -11.82
CA ALA A 172 2.19 9.52 -12.20
C ALA A 172 2.91 10.83 -12.57
N VAL A 173 4.22 10.87 -12.36
CA VAL A 173 5.10 11.98 -12.72
C VAL A 173 5.35 11.96 -14.22
N THR A 174 4.87 13.00 -14.91
CA THR A 174 5.19 13.28 -16.32
C THR A 174 6.34 14.25 -16.47
N THR A 175 6.56 15.13 -15.48
CA THR A 175 7.65 16.12 -15.49
C THR A 175 8.39 16.10 -14.15
N PRO A 176 9.53 15.40 -14.05
CA PRO A 176 10.33 15.35 -12.83
C PRO A 176 10.85 16.74 -12.41
N GLY A 177 11.12 16.92 -11.11
CA GLY A 177 11.81 18.11 -10.59
C GLY A 177 10.95 19.35 -10.32
N ILE A 178 9.69 19.40 -10.80
CA ILE A 178 8.78 20.54 -10.59
C ILE A 178 7.71 20.29 -9.50
N GLY A 179 7.93 19.26 -8.68
CA GLY A 179 7.06 18.88 -7.56
C GLY A 179 5.65 18.52 -7.99
N THR A 180 4.63 18.96 -7.24
CA THR A 180 3.23 18.61 -7.47
C THR A 180 2.68 19.01 -8.84
N HIS A 181 3.30 19.98 -9.53
CA HIS A 181 2.93 20.40 -10.89
C HIS A 181 3.45 19.45 -11.97
N GLY A 182 4.31 18.50 -11.61
CA GLY A 182 4.83 17.47 -12.53
C GLY A 182 4.00 16.19 -12.54
N ILE A 183 2.92 16.14 -11.76
CA ILE A 183 2.07 14.96 -11.59
C ILE A 183 0.86 15.08 -12.50
N SER A 184 0.56 14.01 -13.23
CA SER A 184 -0.58 13.88 -14.13
C SER A 184 -1.48 12.71 -13.70
N ALA A 185 -2.72 12.69 -14.16
CA ALA A 185 -3.69 11.62 -13.89
C ALA A 185 -3.97 10.84 -15.17
N PHE A 186 -4.12 9.52 -15.05
CA PHE A 186 -4.34 8.61 -16.17
C PHE A 186 -5.47 7.64 -15.86
N ILE A 187 -6.31 7.35 -16.85
CA ILE A 187 -7.26 6.25 -16.79
C ILE A 187 -6.53 4.99 -17.31
N VAL A 188 -6.51 3.91 -16.52
CA VAL A 188 -5.83 2.65 -16.85
C VAL A 188 -6.84 1.50 -16.75
N GLU A 189 -6.88 0.63 -17.77
CA GLU A 189 -7.80 -0.51 -17.79
C GLU A 189 -7.10 -1.80 -17.36
N LYS A 190 -7.80 -2.61 -16.56
CA LYS A 190 -7.37 -3.97 -16.24
C LYS A 190 -7.19 -4.79 -17.52
N GLY A 191 -6.13 -5.60 -17.56
CA GLY A 191 -5.82 -6.48 -18.69
C GLY A 191 -4.87 -5.89 -19.72
N TRP A 192 -4.49 -4.60 -19.60
CA TRP A 192 -3.41 -4.05 -20.42
C TRP A 192 -2.06 -4.71 -20.11
N GLU A 193 -1.27 -4.91 -21.16
CA GLU A 193 0.05 -5.53 -21.06
C GLU A 193 0.95 -4.74 -20.10
N GLY A 194 1.64 -5.46 -19.21
CA GLY A 194 2.50 -4.85 -18.19
C GLY A 194 1.77 -4.32 -16.94
N PHE A 195 0.43 -4.23 -16.95
CA PHE A 195 -0.36 -3.83 -15.80
C PHE A 195 -0.85 -5.05 -15.03
N THR A 196 -0.25 -5.27 -13.85
CA THR A 196 -0.52 -6.44 -13.01
C THR A 196 -0.78 -6.04 -11.57
N PHE A 197 -1.13 -7.02 -10.73
CA PHE A 197 -1.54 -6.77 -9.35
C PHE A 197 -0.73 -7.62 -8.39
N GLY A 198 -0.46 -7.06 -7.21
CA GLY A 198 -0.03 -7.85 -6.05
C GLY A 198 -1.18 -8.67 -5.47
N ASP A 199 -0.84 -9.50 -4.48
CA ASP A 199 -1.85 -10.25 -3.73
C ASP A 199 -2.77 -9.30 -2.94
N HIS A 200 -4.01 -9.76 -2.73
CA HIS A 200 -4.91 -9.10 -1.80
C HIS A 200 -4.30 -9.11 -0.38
N TYR A 201 -4.13 -7.93 0.22
CA TYR A 201 -3.63 -7.80 1.59
C TYR A 201 -4.56 -8.47 2.62
N ASP A 202 -3.94 -9.20 3.55
CA ASP A 202 -4.58 -9.70 4.76
C ASP A 202 -4.56 -8.61 5.84
N LYS A 203 -5.74 -7.99 6.07
CA LYS A 203 -5.91 -6.74 6.83
C LYS A 203 -6.53 -6.99 8.21
N LEU A 204 -6.36 -6.03 9.12
CA LEU A 204 -6.99 -6.05 10.46
C LEU A 204 -8.53 -6.11 10.37
N GLY A 205 -9.12 -5.24 9.56
CA GLY A 205 -10.56 -5.11 9.35
C GLY A 205 -10.86 -4.81 7.88
N ILE A 206 -12.13 -4.54 7.58
CA ILE A 206 -12.71 -4.36 6.24
C ILE A 206 -12.27 -5.48 5.29
N ARG A 207 -12.28 -6.72 5.81
CA ARG A 207 -11.70 -7.89 5.14
C ARG A 207 -12.52 -8.34 3.92
N SER A 208 -13.78 -7.93 3.84
CA SER A 208 -14.64 -8.03 2.65
C SER A 208 -14.31 -7.03 1.52
N SER A 209 -13.39 -6.08 1.76
CA SER A 209 -12.91 -5.16 0.72
C SER A 209 -11.55 -5.58 0.19
N THR A 210 -11.44 -5.75 -1.13
CA THR A 210 -10.15 -6.02 -1.76
C THR A 210 -9.25 -4.80 -1.75
N THR A 211 -7.98 -5.05 -1.52
CA THR A 211 -6.91 -4.06 -1.45
C THR A 211 -5.63 -4.74 -1.92
N ALA A 212 -5.00 -4.21 -2.95
CA ALA A 212 -3.79 -4.80 -3.51
C ALA A 212 -2.80 -3.73 -3.96
N GLU A 213 -1.60 -4.19 -4.33
CA GLU A 213 -0.65 -3.38 -5.08
C GLU A 213 -1.03 -3.35 -6.57
N LEU A 214 -0.84 -2.21 -7.21
CA LEU A 214 -0.83 -2.05 -8.66
C LEU A 214 0.62 -2.03 -9.13
N GLN A 215 0.95 -2.80 -10.16
CA GLN A 215 2.30 -2.92 -10.70
C GLN A 215 2.30 -2.52 -12.17
N PHE A 216 3.11 -1.52 -12.51
CA PHE A 216 3.24 -0.99 -13.85
C PHE A 216 4.65 -1.28 -14.37
N ASN A 217 4.73 -2.12 -15.41
CA ASN A 217 5.96 -2.43 -16.11
C ASN A 217 5.79 -2.13 -17.60
N ASN A 218 6.28 -0.97 -18.02
CA ASN A 218 6.16 -0.45 -19.39
C ASN A 218 4.73 -0.48 -19.94
N VAL A 219 3.76 -0.08 -19.11
CA VAL A 219 2.34 -0.08 -19.51
C VAL A 219 2.10 1.02 -20.53
N LYS A 220 1.64 0.64 -21.72
CA LYS A 220 1.26 1.58 -22.79
C LYS A 220 -0.13 2.13 -22.52
N VAL A 221 -0.20 3.37 -22.04
CA VAL A 221 -1.45 4.10 -21.80
C VAL A 221 -1.68 5.07 -22.96
N PRO A 222 -2.76 4.93 -23.75
CA PRO A 222 -3.03 5.84 -24.86
C PRO A 222 -3.05 7.31 -24.42
N LYS A 223 -2.61 8.23 -25.29
CA LYS A 223 -2.53 9.66 -24.95
C LYS A 223 -3.89 10.25 -24.57
N GLU A 224 -4.97 9.77 -25.18
CA GLU A 224 -6.35 10.13 -24.86
C GLU A 224 -6.82 9.65 -23.47
N ASN A 225 -6.05 8.82 -22.78
CA ASN A 225 -6.33 8.38 -21.42
C ASN A 225 -5.69 9.29 -20.35
N LEU A 226 -4.98 10.35 -20.75
CA LEU A 226 -4.64 11.46 -19.86
C LEU A 226 -5.94 12.13 -19.36
N LEU A 227 -6.14 12.15 -18.06
CA LEU A 227 -7.31 12.75 -17.42
C LEU A 227 -7.01 14.20 -17.02
N GLY A 228 -7.73 15.14 -17.62
CA GLY A 228 -7.43 16.57 -17.50
C GLY A 228 -6.25 16.97 -18.39
N LYS A 229 -5.38 17.85 -17.88
CA LYS A 229 -4.14 18.26 -18.57
C LYS A 229 -2.92 17.74 -17.82
N GLU A 230 -1.80 17.59 -18.53
CA GLU A 230 -0.50 17.30 -17.91
C GLU A 230 -0.21 18.29 -16.78
N GLY A 231 0.32 17.77 -15.67
CA GLY A 231 0.64 18.56 -14.47
C GLY A 231 -0.55 18.91 -13.57
N GLN A 232 -1.78 18.55 -13.95
CA GLN A 232 -2.98 18.78 -13.12
C GLN A 232 -3.31 17.63 -12.17
N GLY A 233 -2.57 16.52 -12.22
CA GLY A 233 -2.86 15.29 -11.49
C GLY A 233 -2.98 15.50 -9.98
N PHE A 234 -2.05 16.25 -9.36
CA PHE A 234 -2.12 16.50 -7.92
C PHE A 234 -3.36 17.29 -7.51
N ARG A 235 -3.77 18.29 -8.30
CA ARG A 235 -5.01 19.05 -8.07
C ARG A 235 -6.23 18.15 -8.16
N ILE A 236 -6.29 17.31 -9.20
CA ILE A 236 -7.37 16.33 -9.39
C ILE A 236 -7.43 15.37 -8.21
N ALA A 237 -6.30 14.84 -7.75
CA ALA A 237 -6.22 13.96 -6.58
C ALA A 237 -6.77 14.63 -5.32
N MET A 238 -6.37 15.87 -5.03
CA MET A 238 -6.84 16.59 -3.83
C MET A 238 -8.35 16.86 -3.87
N GLN A 239 -8.89 17.30 -5.02
CA GLN A 239 -10.33 17.52 -5.18
C GLN A 239 -11.13 16.21 -5.07
N THR A 240 -10.55 15.11 -5.53
CA THR A 240 -11.13 13.77 -5.40
C THR A 240 -11.20 13.33 -3.94
N LEU A 241 -10.10 13.51 -3.18
CA LEU A 241 -10.03 13.17 -1.75
C LEU A 241 -10.95 14.03 -0.88
N ASP A 242 -11.18 15.30 -1.21
CA ASP A 242 -12.17 16.12 -0.48
C ASP A 242 -13.57 15.47 -0.54
N GLY A 243 -13.96 14.96 -1.71
CA GLY A 243 -15.19 14.19 -1.87
C GLY A 243 -15.17 12.82 -1.19
N GLY A 244 -14.03 12.11 -1.29
CA GLY A 244 -13.84 10.79 -0.68
C GLY A 244 -13.95 10.80 0.84
N ARG A 245 -13.48 11.86 1.49
CA ARG A 245 -13.62 12.07 2.95
C ARG A 245 -15.06 12.04 3.43
N ILE A 246 -16.03 12.53 2.64
CA ILE A 246 -17.47 12.43 2.97
C ILE A 246 -17.92 10.96 2.95
N GLY A 247 -17.45 10.19 1.97
CA GLY A 247 -17.69 8.75 1.87
C GLY A 247 -17.14 7.99 3.08
N ILE A 248 -15.87 8.22 3.43
CA ILE A 248 -15.26 7.61 4.62
C ILE A 248 -15.92 8.03 5.92
N ALA A 249 -16.33 9.30 6.04
CA ALA A 249 -17.08 9.77 7.20
C ALA A 249 -18.44 9.05 7.32
N SER A 250 -19.12 8.82 6.19
CA SER A 250 -20.37 8.06 6.12
C SER A 250 -20.17 6.59 6.48
N GLN A 251 -19.06 5.99 6.04
CA GLN A 251 -18.72 4.61 6.38
C GLN A 251 -18.42 4.47 7.89
N ALA A 252 -17.62 5.38 8.46
CA ALA A 252 -17.36 5.41 9.90
C ALA A 252 -18.66 5.60 10.71
N LEU A 253 -19.56 6.47 10.24
CA LEU A 253 -20.88 6.66 10.82
C LEU A 253 -21.71 5.36 10.79
N GLY A 254 -21.69 4.63 9.67
CA GLY A 254 -22.34 3.32 9.55
C GLY A 254 -21.79 2.30 10.54
N ILE A 255 -20.46 2.15 10.61
CA ILE A 255 -19.77 1.28 11.58
C ILE A 255 -20.21 1.60 13.02
N ALA A 256 -20.23 2.89 13.38
CA ALA A 256 -20.66 3.35 14.70
C ALA A 256 -22.14 2.99 14.96
N GLN A 257 -23.01 3.20 13.98
CA GLN A 257 -24.43 2.88 14.06
C GLN A 257 -24.65 1.37 14.24
N GLY A 258 -23.95 0.52 13.49
CA GLY A 258 -24.06 -0.93 13.59
C GLY A 258 -23.61 -1.46 14.95
N ALA A 259 -22.46 -0.98 15.44
CA ALA A 259 -21.97 -1.35 16.77
C ALA A 259 -22.91 -0.88 17.91
N PHE A 260 -23.47 0.33 17.78
CA PHE A 260 -24.46 0.84 18.72
C PHE A 260 -25.74 -0.01 18.74
N GLU A 261 -26.28 -0.36 17.58
CA GLU A 261 -27.49 -1.21 17.47
C GLU A 261 -27.25 -2.59 18.11
N ALA A 262 -26.09 -3.22 17.85
CA ALA A 262 -25.71 -4.48 18.46
C ALA A 262 -25.60 -4.36 20.00
N ALA A 263 -24.91 -3.33 20.50
CA ALA A 263 -24.76 -3.10 21.93
C ALA A 263 -26.09 -2.80 22.63
N LEU A 264 -26.97 -2.02 21.98
CA LEU A 264 -28.29 -1.71 22.51
C LEU A 264 -29.18 -2.94 22.61
N ALA A 265 -29.20 -3.79 21.59
CA ALA A 265 -29.92 -5.05 21.60
C ALA A 265 -29.40 -5.96 22.72
N TYR A 266 -28.09 -6.21 22.75
CA TYR A 266 -27.45 -7.03 23.78
C TYR A 266 -27.72 -6.50 25.19
N ALA A 267 -27.65 -5.19 25.41
CA ALA A 267 -27.86 -4.60 26.73
C ALA A 267 -29.31 -4.76 27.24
N LYS A 268 -30.29 -4.80 26.34
CA LYS A 268 -31.71 -5.01 26.69
C LYS A 268 -32.01 -6.47 27.02
N GLU A 269 -31.26 -7.41 26.47
CA GLU A 269 -31.47 -8.85 26.66
C GLU A 269 -30.62 -9.43 27.79
N ARG A 270 -29.36 -9.00 27.92
CA ARG A 270 -28.43 -9.56 28.90
C ARG A 270 -28.84 -9.16 30.31
N VAL A 271 -29.11 -10.15 31.17
CA VAL A 271 -29.45 -9.95 32.58
C VAL A 271 -28.24 -10.16 33.49
N GLN A 272 -27.97 -9.19 34.36
CA GLN A 272 -27.04 -9.29 35.50
C GLN A 272 -27.62 -8.56 36.70
N PHE A 273 -27.36 -9.07 37.90
CA PHE A 273 -27.95 -8.54 39.14
C PHE A 273 -29.48 -8.43 39.08
N GLY A 274 -30.14 -9.42 38.46
CA GLY A 274 -31.60 -9.56 38.42
C GLY A 274 -32.35 -8.68 37.40
N ARG A 275 -31.67 -7.90 36.56
CA ARG A 275 -32.31 -7.06 35.53
C ARG A 275 -31.47 -6.92 34.26
N PRO A 276 -32.05 -6.50 33.12
CA PRO A 276 -31.29 -6.14 31.92
C PRO A 276 -30.17 -5.14 32.24
N ILE A 277 -28.97 -5.35 31.68
CA ILE A 277 -27.84 -4.46 31.93
C ILE A 277 -28.09 -3.04 31.41
N ALA A 278 -28.99 -2.85 30.43
CA ALA A 278 -29.46 -1.54 29.98
C ALA A 278 -30.13 -0.71 31.10
N GLN A 279 -30.61 -1.35 32.18
CA GLN A 279 -31.18 -0.66 33.35
C GLN A 279 -30.15 -0.34 34.43
N GLN A 280 -28.87 -0.70 34.21
CA GLN A 280 -27.77 -0.27 35.06
C GLN A 280 -27.28 1.09 34.56
N GLN A 281 -27.27 2.10 35.45
CA GLN A 281 -27.06 3.49 35.05
C GLN A 281 -25.75 3.72 34.28
N ALA A 282 -24.66 3.05 34.66
CA ALA A 282 -23.38 3.15 33.96
C ALA A 282 -23.44 2.66 32.50
N VAL A 283 -24.26 1.65 32.20
CA VAL A 283 -24.48 1.15 30.83
C VAL A 283 -25.45 2.08 30.08
N ALA A 284 -26.51 2.54 30.75
CA ALA A 284 -27.46 3.49 30.17
C ALA A 284 -26.77 4.80 29.72
N PHE A 285 -25.80 5.31 30.51
CA PHE A 285 -25.00 6.48 30.13
C PHE A 285 -24.18 6.24 28.87
N LYS A 286 -23.51 5.08 28.75
CA LYS A 286 -22.79 4.71 27.53
C LYS A 286 -23.72 4.70 26.31
N ILE A 287 -24.91 4.11 26.45
CA ILE A 287 -25.93 4.08 25.38
C ILE A 287 -26.34 5.50 24.98
N ALA A 288 -26.61 6.38 25.94
CA ALA A 288 -26.98 7.77 25.68
C ALA A 288 -25.85 8.56 24.99
N ASP A 289 -24.61 8.39 25.44
CA ASP A 289 -23.44 9.05 24.86
C ASP A 289 -23.14 8.55 23.44
N MET A 290 -23.23 7.23 23.19
CA MET A 290 -23.09 6.66 21.85
C MET A 290 -24.11 7.26 20.89
N ALA A 291 -25.40 7.24 21.25
CA ALA A 291 -26.46 7.82 20.42
C ALA A 291 -26.23 9.31 20.13
N THR A 292 -25.82 10.08 21.14
CA THR A 292 -25.56 11.51 21.02
C THR A 292 -24.40 11.80 20.09
N LYS A 293 -23.27 11.09 20.24
CA LYS A 293 -22.07 11.27 19.39
C LYS A 293 -22.34 10.86 17.94
N ILE A 294 -23.06 9.76 17.73
CA ILE A 294 -23.47 9.32 16.38
C ILE A 294 -24.35 10.38 15.72
N ARG A 295 -25.32 10.96 16.45
CA ARG A 295 -26.16 12.03 15.92
C ARG A 295 -25.34 13.26 15.53
N ALA A 296 -24.39 13.68 16.36
CA ALA A 296 -23.51 14.81 16.07
C ALA A 296 -22.63 14.55 14.85
N ALA A 297 -22.03 13.36 14.72
CA ALA A 297 -21.24 12.96 13.56
C ALA A 297 -22.09 12.99 12.27
N ARG A 298 -23.32 12.43 12.31
CA ARG A 298 -24.24 12.43 11.16
C ARG A 298 -24.55 13.84 10.65
N LEU A 299 -24.75 14.80 11.55
CA LEU A 299 -24.98 16.19 11.16
C LEU A 299 -23.79 16.77 10.38
N MET A 300 -22.56 16.53 10.83
CA MET A 300 -21.36 16.99 10.12
C MET A 300 -21.18 16.33 8.76
N VAL A 301 -21.44 15.02 8.66
CA VAL A 301 -21.38 14.30 7.37
C VAL A 301 -22.37 14.89 6.37
N TYR A 302 -23.63 15.06 6.78
CA TYR A 302 -24.68 15.56 5.87
C TYR A 302 -24.49 17.03 5.54
N SER A 303 -23.94 17.83 6.45
CA SER A 303 -23.53 19.21 6.17
C SER A 303 -22.50 19.29 5.05
N ALA A 304 -21.42 18.50 5.13
CA ALA A 304 -20.40 18.49 4.10
C ALA A 304 -20.94 17.96 2.75
N ALA A 305 -21.84 16.99 2.79
CA ALA A 305 -22.52 16.47 1.60
C ALA A 305 -23.41 17.53 0.91
N GLU A 306 -24.21 18.26 1.68
CA GLU A 306 -25.06 19.35 1.17
C GLU A 306 -24.22 20.47 0.55
N MET A 307 -23.14 20.89 1.22
CA MET A 307 -22.22 21.90 0.68
C MET A 307 -21.58 21.45 -0.64
N LYS A 308 -21.18 20.18 -0.74
CA LYS A 308 -20.68 19.61 -2.01
C LYS A 308 -21.75 19.64 -3.11
N GLN A 309 -22.99 19.26 -2.78
CA GLN A 309 -24.12 19.28 -3.73
C GLN A 309 -24.39 20.70 -4.26
N ASN A 310 -24.27 21.71 -3.39
CA ASN A 310 -24.50 23.12 -3.73
C ASN A 310 -23.28 23.81 -4.38
N HIS A 311 -22.21 23.06 -4.68
CA HIS A 311 -20.95 23.59 -5.22
C HIS A 311 -20.28 24.65 -4.34
N GLU A 312 -20.51 24.60 -3.03
CA GLU A 312 -19.83 25.42 -2.04
C GLU A 312 -18.42 24.88 -1.77
N ASN A 313 -17.55 25.67 -1.13
CA ASN A 313 -16.27 25.13 -0.67
C ASN A 313 -16.51 24.25 0.56
N TYR A 314 -16.19 22.96 0.46
CA TYR A 314 -16.47 21.95 1.48
C TYR A 314 -15.22 21.21 1.98
N SER A 315 -14.01 21.63 1.57
CA SER A 315 -12.77 20.88 1.88
C SER A 315 -12.50 20.81 3.39
N MET A 316 -12.72 21.92 4.10
CA MET A 316 -12.57 21.99 5.55
C MET A 316 -13.64 21.14 6.26
N GLU A 317 -14.88 21.24 5.82
CA GLU A 317 -16.05 20.58 6.41
C GLU A 317 -16.00 19.08 6.20
N ALA A 318 -15.55 18.61 5.03
CA ALA A 318 -15.29 17.19 4.78
C ALA A 318 -14.16 16.65 5.67
N ALA A 319 -13.08 17.41 5.87
CA ALA A 319 -12.00 17.03 6.77
C ALA A 319 -12.46 16.96 8.24
N MET A 320 -13.27 17.93 8.70
CA MET A 320 -13.90 17.92 10.02
C MET A 320 -14.84 16.71 10.18
N ALA A 321 -15.74 16.49 9.22
CA ALA A 321 -16.68 15.37 9.24
C ALA A 321 -15.97 14.02 9.32
N LYS A 322 -14.93 13.81 8.50
CA LYS A 322 -14.13 12.58 8.51
C LYS A 322 -13.40 12.38 9.84
N THR A 323 -12.79 13.43 10.37
CA THR A 323 -12.10 13.37 11.68
C THR A 323 -13.07 12.98 12.78
N VAL A 324 -14.20 13.69 12.89
CA VAL A 324 -15.15 13.44 13.96
C VAL A 324 -15.83 12.08 13.81
N ALA A 325 -16.31 11.73 12.62
CA ALA A 325 -17.01 10.46 12.41
C ALA A 325 -16.08 9.26 12.67
N SER A 326 -14.81 9.31 12.24
CA SER A 326 -13.85 8.21 12.49
C SER A 326 -13.47 8.07 13.97
N GLU A 327 -13.26 9.18 14.69
CA GLU A 327 -12.95 9.15 16.12
C GLU A 327 -14.16 8.77 16.98
N VAL A 328 -15.37 9.23 16.60
CA VAL A 328 -16.63 8.78 17.19
C VAL A 328 -16.83 7.29 16.95
N ALA A 329 -16.57 6.79 15.74
CA ALA A 329 -16.67 5.36 15.45
C ALA A 329 -15.75 4.54 16.36
N MET A 330 -14.48 4.92 16.49
CA MET A 330 -13.53 4.26 17.40
C MET A 330 -13.99 4.27 18.87
N TRP A 331 -14.55 5.38 19.34
CA TRP A 331 -15.07 5.46 20.69
C TRP A 331 -16.31 4.58 20.86
N VAL A 332 -17.27 4.64 19.94
CA VAL A 332 -18.52 3.87 19.99
C VAL A 332 -18.26 2.37 19.93
N VAL A 333 -17.41 1.90 19.02
CA VAL A 333 -17.11 0.46 18.92
C VAL A 333 -16.39 -0.07 20.16
N ASN A 334 -15.56 0.76 20.80
CA ASN A 334 -14.91 0.40 22.06
C ASN A 334 -15.93 0.26 23.20
N GLU A 335 -16.86 1.22 23.32
CA GLU A 335 -17.94 1.16 24.32
C GLU A 335 -18.92 0.01 24.06
N ALA A 336 -19.25 -0.24 22.79
CA ALA A 336 -20.06 -1.37 22.38
C ALA A 336 -19.41 -2.70 22.79
N LEU A 337 -18.10 -2.86 22.57
CA LEU A 337 -17.35 -4.04 23.00
C LEU A 337 -17.38 -4.17 24.52
N GLN A 338 -17.17 -3.07 25.24
CA GLN A 338 -17.21 -3.04 26.70
C GLN A 338 -18.58 -3.44 27.28
N ILE A 339 -19.68 -3.05 26.62
CA ILE A 339 -21.06 -3.45 27.00
C ILE A 339 -21.28 -4.95 26.81
N HIS A 340 -20.69 -5.55 25.78
CA HIS A 340 -20.73 -7.00 25.58
C HIS A 340 -19.85 -7.76 26.59
N GLY A 341 -18.85 -7.09 27.18
CA GLY A 341 -17.92 -7.68 28.14
C GLY A 341 -17.08 -8.79 27.49
N GLY A 342 -16.89 -9.91 28.20
CA GLY A 342 -16.11 -11.04 27.68
C GLY A 342 -16.61 -11.57 26.32
N ASN A 343 -17.93 -11.55 26.09
CA ASN A 343 -18.51 -11.98 24.82
C ASN A 343 -18.07 -11.07 23.66
N GLY A 344 -17.93 -9.77 23.89
CA GLY A 344 -17.52 -8.82 22.86
C GLY A 344 -16.07 -9.00 22.41
N TYR A 345 -15.26 -9.74 23.17
CA TYR A 345 -13.87 -10.03 22.84
C TYR A 345 -13.70 -11.32 22.03
N LEU A 346 -14.76 -12.13 21.90
CA LEU A 346 -14.73 -13.37 21.14
C LEU A 346 -14.92 -13.10 19.64
N LYS A 347 -14.12 -13.77 18.81
CA LYS A 347 -14.29 -13.79 17.35
C LYS A 347 -15.67 -14.35 16.99
N GLY A 348 -16.22 -13.85 15.88
CA GLY A 348 -17.56 -14.24 15.42
C GLY A 348 -18.69 -13.40 16.01
N MET A 349 -18.37 -12.30 16.70
CA MET A 349 -19.33 -11.29 17.15
C MET A 349 -19.24 -10.03 16.30
N ASP A 350 -20.38 -9.41 15.97
CA ASP A 350 -20.39 -8.23 15.09
C ASP A 350 -19.56 -7.09 15.67
N VAL A 351 -19.60 -6.93 17.00
CA VAL A 351 -18.93 -5.83 17.70
C VAL A 351 -17.40 -5.87 17.60
N GLU A 352 -16.78 -7.05 17.59
CA GLU A 352 -15.32 -7.14 17.44
C GLU A 352 -14.90 -6.87 15.99
N ARG A 353 -15.73 -7.27 15.01
CA ARG A 353 -15.55 -6.92 13.61
C ARG A 353 -15.65 -5.41 13.41
N PHE A 354 -16.71 -4.77 13.92
CA PHE A 354 -16.85 -3.31 13.88
C PHE A 354 -15.66 -2.59 14.54
N PHE A 355 -15.13 -3.13 15.65
CA PHE A 355 -13.94 -2.57 16.29
C PHE A 355 -12.72 -2.57 15.35
N ARG A 356 -12.46 -3.69 14.67
CA ARG A 356 -11.36 -3.81 13.71
C ARG A 356 -11.58 -2.90 12.49
N ASP A 357 -12.82 -2.86 11.99
CA ASP A 357 -13.21 -2.10 10.80
C ASP A 357 -13.15 -0.59 11.04
N ALA A 358 -13.54 -0.11 12.22
CA ALA A 358 -13.48 1.32 12.56
C ALA A 358 -12.06 1.88 12.48
N LYS A 359 -11.04 1.06 12.78
CA LYS A 359 -9.67 1.57 12.92
C LYS A 359 -9.10 2.15 11.64
N ILE A 360 -9.43 1.56 10.49
CA ILE A 360 -8.92 2.04 9.19
C ILE A 360 -9.47 3.43 8.85
N THR A 361 -10.65 3.79 9.35
CA THR A 361 -11.28 5.09 9.09
C THR A 361 -10.49 6.26 9.67
N THR A 362 -9.64 6.04 10.68
CA THR A 362 -8.72 7.07 11.19
C THR A 362 -7.43 7.22 10.36
N ILE A 363 -7.19 6.33 9.40
CA ILE A 363 -5.91 6.18 8.69
C ILE A 363 -6.02 6.58 7.22
N TYR A 364 -6.88 5.92 6.45
CA TYR A 364 -6.92 6.13 5.01
C TYR A 364 -7.68 7.41 4.60
N GLU A 365 -7.56 7.78 3.32
CA GLU A 365 -8.08 9.05 2.76
C GLU A 365 -7.60 10.30 3.52
N GLY A 366 -6.36 10.20 4.03
CA GLY A 366 -5.71 11.14 4.92
C GLY A 366 -5.97 10.78 6.38
N THR A 367 -4.89 10.58 7.14
CA THR A 367 -4.97 10.25 8.57
C THR A 367 -5.67 11.35 9.35
N SER A 368 -6.14 11.06 10.56
CA SER A 368 -6.74 12.05 11.45
C SER A 368 -5.81 13.26 11.70
N GLU A 369 -4.48 13.09 11.63
CA GLU A 369 -3.51 14.18 11.67
C GLU A 369 -3.52 15.01 10.39
N ILE A 370 -3.57 14.37 9.22
CA ILE A 370 -3.65 15.07 7.93
C ILE A 370 -4.95 15.86 7.81
N GLN A 371 -6.08 15.34 8.31
CA GLN A 371 -7.32 16.11 8.35
C GLN A 371 -7.17 17.36 9.22
N ARG A 372 -6.50 17.26 10.37
CA ARG A 372 -6.22 18.44 11.23
C ARG A 372 -5.31 19.44 10.53
N VAL A 373 -4.35 19.00 9.72
CA VAL A 373 -3.54 19.88 8.87
C VAL A 373 -4.42 20.61 7.85
N VAL A 374 -5.36 19.92 7.19
CA VAL A 374 -6.30 20.54 6.25
C VAL A 374 -7.16 21.60 6.95
N VAL A 375 -7.75 21.27 8.10
CA VAL A 375 -8.56 22.20 8.88
C VAL A 375 -7.74 23.40 9.34
N ALA A 376 -6.57 23.18 9.93
CA ALA A 376 -5.68 24.25 10.36
C ALA A 376 -5.32 25.17 9.18
N SER A 377 -5.01 24.60 8.01
CA SER A 377 -4.64 25.39 6.83
C SER A 377 -5.74 26.32 6.31
N HIS A 378 -7.02 25.97 6.54
CA HIS A 378 -8.16 26.82 6.21
C HIS A 378 -8.39 27.92 7.25
N LEU A 379 -8.13 27.63 8.53
CA LEU A 379 -8.37 28.57 9.63
C LEU A 379 -7.24 29.59 9.83
N ILE A 380 -5.98 29.14 9.76
CA ILE A 380 -4.80 29.97 10.05
C ILE A 380 -3.88 30.16 8.84
N GLY A 381 -4.28 29.67 7.66
CA GLY A 381 -3.49 29.70 6.45
C GLY A 381 -2.49 28.54 6.34
N LYS A 382 -1.98 28.29 5.13
CA LYS A 382 -0.94 27.28 4.89
C LYS A 382 0.36 27.72 5.55
N ALA A 383 1.01 26.80 6.24
CA ALA A 383 2.38 27.04 6.72
C ALA A 383 3.24 27.48 5.52
N PRO A 384 4.07 28.53 5.68
CA PRO A 384 4.96 28.96 4.61
C PRO A 384 5.80 27.76 4.21
N LYS A 385 5.77 27.41 2.92
CA LYS A 385 6.74 26.46 2.39
C LYS A 385 8.09 27.04 2.76
N LYS A 386 8.92 26.31 3.53
CA LYS A 386 10.36 26.61 3.55
C LYS A 386 10.74 26.74 2.08
N LYS A 387 11.40 27.84 1.69
CA LYS A 387 11.99 27.94 0.35
C LYS A 387 12.94 26.76 0.23
N GLY A 388 12.43 25.65 -0.30
CA GLY A 388 13.28 24.57 -0.74
C GLY A 388 14.08 25.17 -1.87
N ARG A 389 15.41 25.10 -1.76
CA ARG A 389 16.25 24.98 -2.95
C ARG A 389 15.60 23.98 -3.90
N ALA A 390 15.81 24.16 -5.21
CA ALA A 390 15.38 23.22 -6.25
C ALA A 390 15.51 21.81 -5.70
N ALA A 391 14.41 21.05 -5.71
CA ALA A 391 14.29 19.79 -5.00
C ALA A 391 15.59 19.02 -5.16
N VAL A 392 16.39 18.94 -4.09
CA VAL A 392 17.50 18.00 -4.01
C VAL A 392 16.87 16.70 -4.48
N LEU A 393 17.40 16.09 -5.53
CA LEU A 393 17.01 14.75 -5.93
C LEU A 393 17.20 13.91 -4.68
N ASP A 394 16.09 13.72 -3.95
CA ASP A 394 16.13 13.16 -2.61
C ASP A 394 16.87 11.84 -2.77
N LYS A 395 17.97 11.69 -2.03
CA LYS A 395 18.94 10.60 -2.22
C LYS A 395 18.14 9.30 -2.18
N LYS A 396 17.81 8.74 -3.36
CA LYS A 396 16.81 7.66 -3.49
C LYS A 396 17.09 6.68 -2.38
N ALA A 397 16.10 6.45 -1.51
CA ALA A 397 16.30 5.55 -0.37
C ALA A 397 16.90 4.26 -0.92
N GLY A 398 18.14 3.98 -0.50
CA GLY A 398 18.86 2.80 -0.95
C GLY A 398 18.02 1.54 -0.67
N PRO A 399 18.34 0.40 -1.29
CA PRO A 399 17.66 -0.86 -0.99
C PRO A 399 17.47 -1.06 0.52
N ILE A 400 16.30 -1.54 0.95
CA ILE A 400 15.94 -1.76 2.36
C ILE A 400 17.01 -2.59 3.07
N THR A 401 17.61 -3.52 2.32
CA THR A 401 18.67 -4.38 2.78
C THR A 401 20.07 -3.73 2.75
N GLY A 402 20.22 -2.43 2.50
CA GLY A 402 21.50 -1.75 2.23
C GLY A 402 22.07 -2.06 0.84
N GLU A 403 23.23 -1.50 0.48
CA GLU A 403 23.93 -1.69 -0.81
C GLU A 403 24.30 -3.14 -1.13
N ARG A 404 23.78 -3.70 -2.23
CA ARG A 404 24.01 -5.09 -2.63
C ARG A 404 24.75 -5.17 -3.95
N LYS A 405 25.36 -6.32 -4.28
CA LYS A 405 26.02 -6.55 -5.58
C LYS A 405 25.07 -6.35 -6.77
N ARG A 406 23.79 -6.74 -6.63
CA ARG A 406 22.74 -6.62 -7.66
C ARG A 406 23.12 -7.29 -9.00
N GLU A 407 23.86 -8.40 -8.93
CA GLU A 407 24.25 -9.15 -10.11
C GLU A 407 23.08 -10.05 -10.55
N ILE A 408 22.38 -9.64 -11.61
CA ILE A 408 21.37 -10.47 -12.25
C ILE A 408 22.07 -11.35 -13.28
N ILE A 409 22.08 -12.65 -13.02
CA ILE A 409 22.75 -13.65 -13.84
C ILE A 409 21.99 -13.77 -15.15
N LYS A 410 22.66 -13.46 -16.26
CA LYS A 410 22.16 -13.64 -17.62
C LYS A 410 22.80 -14.90 -18.18
N ALA A 411 21.97 -15.85 -18.58
CA ALA A 411 22.38 -17.12 -19.18
C ALA A 411 21.30 -17.59 -20.15
N ASP A 412 21.67 -18.43 -21.11
CA ASP A 412 20.74 -18.93 -22.13
C ASP A 412 19.86 -20.07 -21.58
N THR A 413 20.32 -20.75 -20.51
CA THR A 413 19.61 -21.85 -19.86
C THR A 413 19.59 -21.71 -18.34
N ALA A 414 18.59 -22.30 -17.67
CA ALA A 414 18.51 -22.30 -16.21
C ALA A 414 19.72 -23.01 -15.56
N LYS A 415 20.22 -24.08 -16.17
CA LYS A 415 21.41 -24.81 -15.71
C LYS A 415 22.66 -23.94 -15.72
N GLU A 416 22.90 -23.21 -16.80
CA GLU A 416 24.03 -22.29 -16.89
C GLU A 416 23.91 -21.15 -15.84
N ALA A 417 22.70 -20.62 -15.63
CA ALA A 417 22.47 -19.63 -14.58
C ALA A 417 22.81 -20.17 -13.18
N VAL A 418 22.41 -21.41 -12.89
CA VAL A 418 22.72 -22.11 -11.64
C VAL A 418 24.23 -22.35 -11.48
N ASP A 419 24.92 -22.80 -12.53
CA ASP A 419 26.36 -23.04 -12.49
C ASP A 419 27.15 -21.75 -12.20
N ILE A 420 26.74 -20.63 -12.81
CA ILE A 420 27.31 -19.30 -12.53
C ILE A 420 27.05 -18.90 -11.07
N LEU A 421 25.83 -19.09 -10.57
CA LEU A 421 25.48 -18.78 -9.18
C LEU A 421 26.34 -19.57 -8.19
N VAL A 422 26.46 -20.89 -8.37
CA VAL A 422 27.23 -21.76 -7.48
C VAL A 422 28.72 -21.39 -7.51
N LYS A 423 29.27 -21.10 -8.70
CA LYS A 423 30.64 -20.61 -8.86
C LYS A 423 30.87 -19.30 -8.09
N ASN A 424 29.92 -18.37 -8.18
CA ASN A 424 29.98 -17.09 -7.48
C ASN A 424 29.88 -17.26 -5.94
N LEU A 425 29.00 -18.13 -5.45
CA LEU A 425 28.88 -18.41 -4.01
C LEU A 425 30.14 -19.09 -3.46
N LYS A 426 30.73 -20.04 -4.19
CA LYS A 426 32.02 -20.66 -3.80
C LYS A 426 33.15 -19.63 -3.78
N LYS A 427 33.18 -18.71 -4.76
CA LYS A 427 34.14 -17.60 -4.80
C LYS A 427 33.98 -16.63 -3.62
N ASP A 428 32.75 -16.44 -3.14
CA ASP A 428 32.44 -15.66 -1.93
C ASP A 428 32.77 -16.40 -0.62
N GLY A 429 33.27 -17.64 -0.70
CA GLY A 429 33.72 -18.42 0.45
C GLY A 429 32.65 -19.32 1.09
N TYR A 430 31.52 -19.54 0.41
CA TYR A 430 30.51 -20.47 0.91
C TYR A 430 30.90 -21.93 0.64
N ASP A 431 31.04 -22.70 1.72
CA ASP A 431 31.28 -24.13 1.69
C ASP A 431 29.97 -24.90 1.89
N PHE A 432 29.57 -25.65 0.88
CA PHE A 432 28.34 -26.46 0.89
C PHE A 432 28.59 -27.92 1.27
N SER A 433 29.79 -28.31 1.70
CA SER A 433 30.04 -29.63 2.30
C SER A 433 29.53 -29.75 3.74
N VAL A 434 29.34 -28.61 4.41
CA VAL A 434 28.81 -28.51 5.77
C VAL A 434 27.36 -28.01 5.79
N GLY A 435 26.64 -28.30 6.88
CA GLY A 435 25.25 -27.86 7.03
C GLY A 435 24.77 -27.77 8.48
N ILE A 436 23.60 -27.13 8.63
CA ILE A 436 22.84 -27.08 9.88
C ILE A 436 21.55 -27.90 9.74
N ASP A 437 20.92 -28.22 10.87
CA ASP A 437 19.61 -28.88 10.87
C ASP A 437 18.58 -27.99 10.16
N ILE A 438 17.77 -28.59 9.29
CA ILE A 438 16.74 -27.90 8.51
C ILE A 438 15.72 -27.16 9.40
N ASN A 439 15.55 -27.63 10.64
CA ASN A 439 14.65 -27.06 11.63
C ASN A 439 15.33 -26.05 12.57
N THR A 440 16.59 -25.69 12.35
CA THR A 440 17.26 -24.64 13.14
C THR A 440 16.41 -23.35 13.11
N PRO A 441 16.15 -22.67 14.25
CA PRO A 441 15.38 -21.43 14.25
C PRO A 441 16.00 -20.36 13.33
N VAL A 442 15.17 -19.64 12.58
CA VAL A 442 15.64 -18.67 11.55
C VAL A 442 16.62 -17.62 12.11
N TYR A 443 16.42 -17.20 13.36
CA TYR A 443 17.25 -16.19 14.00
C TYR A 443 18.61 -16.73 14.48
N GLU A 444 18.75 -18.05 14.64
CA GLU A 444 20.00 -18.76 14.99
C GLU A 444 20.71 -19.32 13.75
N ALA A 445 19.99 -19.51 12.65
CA ALA A 445 20.50 -20.13 11.45
C ALA A 445 21.60 -19.30 10.78
N GLU A 446 22.70 -19.96 10.41
CA GLU A 446 23.73 -19.37 9.56
C GLU A 446 23.24 -19.18 8.13
N ARG A 447 22.44 -20.12 7.62
CA ARG A 447 21.95 -20.14 6.24
C ARG A 447 20.47 -20.46 6.23
N VAL A 448 19.70 -19.77 5.40
CA VAL A 448 18.28 -20.04 5.23
C VAL A 448 17.94 -20.13 3.74
N VAL A 449 17.25 -21.21 3.37
CA VAL A 449 16.49 -21.30 2.12
C VAL A 449 15.05 -20.99 2.46
N SER A 450 14.48 -19.98 1.81
CA SER A 450 13.14 -19.50 2.12
C SER A 450 12.25 -19.51 0.89
N VAL A 451 11.06 -20.08 1.04
CA VAL A 451 10.09 -20.20 -0.06
C VAL A 451 8.97 -19.16 0.00
N GLY A 452 8.65 -18.65 -1.18
CA GLY A 452 7.55 -17.72 -1.45
C GLY A 452 6.25 -18.42 -1.81
N LYS A 453 5.17 -17.64 -1.93
CA LYS A 453 3.83 -18.14 -2.35
C LYS A 453 3.87 -18.93 -3.65
N ALA A 454 4.83 -18.64 -4.53
CA ALA A 454 4.99 -19.34 -5.81
C ALA A 454 5.21 -20.86 -5.67
N ILE A 455 5.61 -21.35 -4.49
CA ILE A 455 5.79 -22.80 -4.24
C ILE A 455 4.49 -23.60 -4.41
N GLY A 456 3.31 -22.98 -4.32
CA GLY A 456 2.05 -23.68 -4.52
C GLY A 456 1.64 -24.53 -3.32
N GLY A 457 1.33 -25.81 -3.53
CA GLY A 457 0.87 -26.72 -2.49
C GLY A 457 1.97 -27.54 -1.80
N GLU A 458 1.55 -28.42 -0.88
CA GLU A 458 2.43 -29.30 -0.09
C GLU A 458 3.24 -30.25 -0.97
N GLU A 459 2.71 -30.64 -2.13
CA GLU A 459 3.36 -31.51 -3.11
C GLU A 459 4.71 -30.97 -3.61
N ASN A 460 4.93 -29.66 -3.50
CA ASN A 460 6.16 -29.00 -3.94
C ASN A 460 7.14 -28.72 -2.79
N MET A 461 6.78 -29.02 -1.53
CA MET A 461 7.65 -28.72 -0.40
C MET A 461 8.91 -29.60 -0.37
N ASP A 462 8.90 -30.76 -1.01
CA ASP A 462 10.06 -31.66 -1.06
C ASP A 462 11.25 -31.03 -1.79
N MET A 463 11.04 -30.32 -2.90
CA MET A 463 12.14 -29.62 -3.59
C MET A 463 12.73 -28.48 -2.72
N ALA A 464 11.90 -27.87 -1.87
CA ALA A 464 12.36 -26.87 -0.92
C ALA A 464 13.20 -27.48 0.21
N ARG A 465 12.79 -28.67 0.70
CA ARG A 465 13.54 -29.45 1.70
C ARG A 465 14.86 -29.94 1.13
N GLU A 466 14.86 -30.45 -0.11
CA GLU A 466 16.06 -30.88 -0.82
C GLU A 466 17.05 -29.74 -1.04
N LEU A 467 16.58 -28.58 -1.49
CA LEU A 467 17.43 -27.40 -1.66
C LEU A 467 17.98 -26.90 -0.32
N ALA A 468 17.16 -26.86 0.74
CA ALA A 468 17.62 -26.49 2.09
C ALA A 468 18.71 -27.45 2.59
N HIS A 469 18.51 -28.76 2.40
CA HIS A 469 19.51 -29.77 2.73
C HIS A 469 20.80 -29.59 1.91
N ALA A 470 20.70 -29.45 0.59
CA ALA A 470 21.84 -29.27 -0.30
C ALA A 470 22.65 -28.00 0.01
N ALA A 471 21.96 -26.92 0.40
CA ALA A 471 22.58 -25.66 0.83
C ALA A 471 23.14 -25.70 2.27
N GLY A 472 22.89 -26.77 3.02
CA GLY A 472 23.22 -26.87 4.44
C GLY A 472 22.52 -25.80 5.28
N ALA A 473 21.24 -25.57 5.00
CA ALA A 473 20.47 -24.42 5.47
C ALA A 473 19.21 -24.82 6.22
N ALA A 474 18.75 -23.93 7.11
CA ALA A 474 17.42 -24.03 7.69
C ALA A 474 16.36 -23.68 6.63
N LEU A 475 15.18 -24.29 6.74
CA LEU A 475 14.04 -23.97 5.90
C LEU A 475 13.26 -22.79 6.52
N GLY A 476 13.05 -21.76 5.73
CA GLY A 476 12.24 -20.58 6.06
C GLY A 476 11.10 -20.37 5.08
N SER A 477 10.30 -19.35 5.33
CA SER A 477 9.18 -19.02 4.46
C SER A 477 8.87 -17.53 4.40
N SER A 478 8.09 -17.17 3.39
CA SER A 478 7.33 -15.92 3.35
C SER A 478 6.05 -16.01 4.20
N ARG A 479 5.41 -14.86 4.45
CA ARG A 479 4.13 -14.77 5.18
C ARG A 479 3.02 -15.60 4.53
N PRO A 480 2.78 -15.53 3.20
CA PRO A 480 1.71 -16.32 2.60
C PRO A 480 1.91 -17.84 2.76
N VAL A 481 3.14 -18.33 2.74
CA VAL A 481 3.42 -19.76 2.93
C VAL A 481 3.07 -20.23 4.33
N ALA A 482 3.35 -19.42 5.36
CA ALA A 482 3.08 -19.79 6.75
C ALA A 482 1.63 -19.52 7.19
N GLU A 483 1.06 -18.37 6.82
CA GLU A 483 -0.28 -17.97 7.27
C GLU A 483 -1.40 -18.45 6.36
N THR A 484 -1.21 -18.35 5.04
CA THR A 484 -2.27 -18.62 4.06
C THR A 484 -2.25 -20.08 3.61
N LEU A 485 -1.10 -20.56 3.15
CA LEU A 485 -0.94 -21.93 2.65
C LEU A 485 -0.73 -22.94 3.79
N LYS A 486 -0.28 -22.47 4.96
CA LYS A 486 -0.01 -23.27 6.17
C LYS A 486 0.93 -24.46 5.93
N LEU A 487 1.85 -24.33 4.97
CA LEU A 487 2.84 -25.37 4.63
C LEU A 487 4.00 -25.41 5.63
N LEU A 488 4.25 -24.29 6.33
CA LEU A 488 5.26 -24.16 7.37
C LEU A 488 4.69 -23.39 8.57
N PRO A 489 5.16 -23.67 9.81
CA PRO A 489 4.68 -22.94 10.98
C PRO A 489 5.13 -21.47 10.95
N LEU A 490 4.42 -20.61 11.67
CA LEU A 490 4.69 -19.15 11.73
C LEU A 490 6.11 -18.81 12.16
N GLU A 491 6.76 -19.66 12.95
CA GLU A 491 8.15 -19.51 13.38
C GLU A 491 9.15 -19.54 12.21
N ARG A 492 8.74 -20.10 11.06
CA ARG A 492 9.56 -20.12 9.83
C ARG A 492 9.41 -18.86 8.99
N TYR A 493 8.41 -18.02 9.27
CA TYR A 493 8.18 -16.80 8.51
C TYR A 493 9.27 -15.75 8.81
N VAL A 494 10.11 -15.49 7.81
CA VAL A 494 11.17 -14.48 7.90
C VAL A 494 10.60 -13.07 7.72
N GLY A 495 10.77 -12.22 8.72
CA GLY A 495 10.25 -10.85 8.77
C GLY A 495 9.14 -10.63 9.80
N MET A 496 8.64 -11.67 10.48
CA MET A 496 7.79 -11.49 11.66
C MET A 496 8.58 -10.81 12.79
N SER A 497 7.90 -10.07 13.69
CA SER A 497 8.54 -9.54 14.91
C SER A 497 9.20 -10.68 15.70
N GLY A 498 10.52 -10.63 15.88
CA GLY A 498 11.31 -11.68 16.52
C GLY A 498 11.93 -12.71 15.55
N GLN A 499 11.50 -12.79 14.29
CA GLN A 499 12.02 -13.72 13.29
C GLN A 499 12.82 -12.98 12.20
N LYS A 500 13.95 -12.38 12.60
CA LYS A 500 14.90 -11.75 11.67
C LYS A 500 16.05 -12.70 11.38
N PHE A 501 16.41 -12.82 10.10
CA PHE A 501 17.60 -13.55 9.69
C PHE A 501 18.82 -12.64 9.73
N ASN A 502 19.83 -13.04 10.51
CA ASN A 502 21.10 -12.34 10.63
C ASN A 502 22.29 -13.19 10.18
N GLY A 503 22.04 -14.37 9.59
CA GLY A 503 23.08 -15.29 9.12
C GLY A 503 23.79 -14.81 7.85
N ASN A 504 24.65 -15.68 7.31
CA ASN A 504 25.51 -15.38 6.18
C ASN A 504 24.75 -15.47 4.85
N LEU A 505 24.07 -16.58 4.57
CA LEU A 505 23.45 -16.84 3.27
C LEU A 505 21.93 -16.93 3.35
N TYR A 506 21.24 -16.06 2.61
CA TYR A 506 19.80 -16.13 2.42
C TYR A 506 19.46 -16.45 0.98
N ILE A 507 18.77 -17.57 0.72
CA ILE A 507 18.30 -17.95 -0.62
C ILE A 507 16.78 -17.78 -0.65
N ALA A 508 16.30 -16.79 -1.41
CA ALA A 508 14.89 -16.45 -1.55
C ALA A 508 14.32 -17.05 -2.84
N CYS A 509 13.50 -18.09 -2.72
CA CYS A 509 12.88 -18.80 -3.85
C CYS A 509 11.42 -18.36 -4.01
N GLY A 510 11.08 -17.65 -5.07
CA GLY A 510 9.70 -17.24 -5.37
C GLY A 510 9.15 -16.14 -4.47
N ILE A 511 10.02 -15.42 -3.76
CA ILE A 511 9.65 -14.33 -2.84
C ILE A 511 9.70 -13.00 -3.61
N SER A 512 8.61 -12.23 -3.57
CA SER A 512 8.53 -10.94 -4.28
C SER A 512 9.40 -9.86 -3.64
N GLY A 513 9.55 -9.86 -2.31
CA GLY A 513 10.29 -8.85 -1.55
C GLY A 513 9.40 -7.79 -0.90
N ALA A 514 8.27 -8.19 -0.31
CA ALA A 514 7.47 -7.30 0.53
C ALA A 514 8.34 -6.62 1.61
N SER A 515 8.09 -5.33 1.91
CA SER A 515 8.95 -4.51 2.78
C SER A 515 9.25 -5.14 4.14
N GLN A 516 8.28 -5.85 4.73
CA GLN A 516 8.45 -6.53 6.01
C GLN A 516 9.45 -7.70 5.92
N HIS A 517 9.41 -8.46 4.83
CA HIS A 517 10.34 -9.55 4.58
C HIS A 517 11.75 -9.02 4.35
N LEU A 518 11.89 -7.96 3.55
CA LEU A 518 13.17 -7.29 3.30
C LEU A 518 13.81 -6.73 4.59
N LYS A 519 12.99 -6.15 5.49
CA LYS A 519 13.44 -5.74 6.83
C LYS A 519 13.90 -6.94 7.67
N GLY A 520 13.27 -8.11 7.49
CA GLY A 520 13.62 -9.37 8.13
C GLY A 520 15.00 -9.91 7.75
N ILE A 521 15.46 -9.63 6.53
CA ILE A 521 16.76 -10.10 5.98
C ILE A 521 17.78 -8.98 5.83
N LYS A 522 17.53 -7.79 6.39
CA LYS A 522 18.39 -6.61 6.24
C LYS A 522 19.86 -6.89 6.59
N ASN A 523 20.09 -7.73 7.59
CA ASN A 523 21.41 -8.06 8.12
C ASN A 523 22.02 -9.33 7.50
N ALA A 524 21.37 -9.95 6.51
CA ALA A 524 21.96 -11.04 5.74
C ALA A 524 23.26 -10.56 5.05
N SER A 525 24.30 -11.39 5.09
CA SER A 525 25.58 -11.06 4.45
C SER A 525 25.46 -11.13 2.93
N THR A 526 24.90 -12.24 2.43
CA THR A 526 24.60 -12.48 1.00
C THR A 526 23.14 -12.86 0.85
N ILE A 527 22.46 -12.24 -0.13
CA ILE A 527 21.09 -12.56 -0.52
C ILE A 527 21.09 -13.06 -1.96
N VAL A 528 20.56 -14.26 -2.18
CA VAL A 528 20.25 -14.83 -3.49
C VAL A 528 18.75 -14.73 -3.72
N ALA A 529 18.32 -14.27 -4.89
CA ALA A 529 16.91 -14.18 -5.27
C ALA A 529 16.62 -14.97 -6.54
N ILE A 530 15.59 -15.81 -6.50
CA ILE A 530 15.08 -16.54 -7.66
C ILE A 530 13.61 -16.19 -7.80
N ASN A 531 13.23 -15.57 -8.91
CA ASN A 531 11.84 -15.18 -9.14
C ASN A 531 11.54 -15.07 -10.64
N LYS A 532 10.38 -15.55 -11.08
CA LYS A 532 9.92 -15.41 -12.47
C LYS A 532 9.63 -13.96 -12.87
N ASN A 533 9.23 -13.12 -11.91
CA ASN A 533 8.93 -11.72 -12.17
C ASN A 533 10.21 -10.89 -12.06
N ALA A 534 10.79 -10.50 -13.20
CA ALA A 534 11.97 -9.65 -13.28
C ALA A 534 11.82 -8.29 -12.55
N GLY A 535 10.58 -7.80 -12.37
CA GLY A 535 10.26 -6.58 -11.64
C GLY A 535 10.14 -6.76 -10.11
N ALA A 536 10.33 -7.97 -9.58
CA ALA A 536 10.16 -8.23 -8.16
C ALA A 536 11.12 -7.38 -7.28
N PRO A 537 10.61 -6.67 -6.25
CA PRO A 537 11.42 -5.84 -5.35
C PRO A 537 12.65 -6.54 -4.74
N ILE A 538 12.60 -7.86 -4.56
CA ILE A 538 13.72 -8.67 -4.04
C ILE A 538 14.99 -8.50 -4.88
N PHE A 539 14.91 -8.33 -6.20
CA PHE A 539 16.08 -8.19 -7.08
C PHE A 539 16.86 -6.90 -6.82
N LYS A 540 16.17 -5.82 -6.42
CA LYS A 540 16.83 -4.58 -6.00
C LYS A 540 17.57 -4.72 -4.66
N ASN A 541 17.28 -5.78 -3.91
CA ASN A 541 17.73 -6.05 -2.54
C ASN A 541 18.58 -7.35 -2.43
N CYS A 542 18.98 -7.95 -3.55
CA CYS A 542 19.80 -9.15 -3.57
C CYS A 542 21.23 -8.89 -4.07
N ASP A 543 22.15 -9.76 -3.71
CA ASP A 543 23.51 -9.79 -4.23
C ASP A 543 23.55 -10.55 -5.56
N TYR A 544 22.89 -11.70 -5.63
CA TYR A 544 22.75 -12.51 -6.85
C TYR A 544 21.28 -12.76 -7.18
N GLY A 545 20.91 -12.65 -8.46
CA GLY A 545 19.54 -12.87 -8.93
C GLY A 545 19.47 -13.79 -10.14
N ILE A 546 18.52 -14.73 -10.16
CA ILE A 546 18.11 -15.48 -11.35
C ILE A 546 16.64 -15.16 -11.65
N VAL A 547 16.37 -14.67 -12.85
CA VAL A 547 15.01 -14.48 -13.35
C VAL A 547 14.59 -15.78 -14.05
N GLY A 548 13.69 -16.53 -13.43
CA GLY A 548 13.22 -17.80 -14.00
C GLY A 548 12.27 -18.56 -13.07
N ASP A 549 11.81 -19.73 -13.52
CA ASP A 549 10.88 -20.54 -12.78
C ASP A 549 11.58 -21.27 -11.62
N ILE A 550 11.00 -21.20 -10.42
CA ILE A 550 11.53 -21.87 -9.24
C ILE A 550 11.48 -23.39 -9.37
N PHE A 551 10.50 -23.92 -10.11
CA PHE A 551 10.35 -25.36 -10.31
C PHE A 551 11.44 -25.95 -11.20
N GLU A 552 12.06 -25.13 -12.04
CA GLU A 552 13.23 -25.52 -12.84
C GLU A 552 14.54 -25.26 -12.08
N ILE A 553 14.65 -24.10 -11.43
CA ILE A 553 15.90 -23.63 -10.82
C ILE A 553 16.21 -24.35 -9.49
N MET A 554 15.22 -24.59 -8.63
CA MET A 554 15.47 -25.18 -7.30
C MET A 554 16.06 -26.59 -7.38
N PRO A 555 15.55 -27.52 -8.20
CA PRO A 555 16.15 -28.84 -8.35
C PRO A 555 17.58 -28.80 -8.92
N LEU A 556 17.80 -27.98 -9.96
CA LEU A 556 19.14 -27.80 -10.55
C LEU A 556 20.13 -27.23 -9.54
N LEU A 557 19.69 -26.27 -8.73
CA LEU A 557 20.52 -25.69 -7.68
C LEU A 557 20.82 -26.70 -6.57
N ALA A 558 19.84 -27.52 -6.16
CA ALA A 558 20.08 -28.58 -5.19
C ALA A 558 21.12 -29.59 -5.70
N GLU A 559 21.01 -30.02 -6.97
CA GLU A 559 21.99 -30.89 -7.61
C GLU A 559 23.40 -30.26 -7.62
N ALA A 560 23.52 -28.99 -8.03
CA ALA A 560 24.80 -28.29 -8.14
C ALA A 560 25.48 -27.99 -6.79
N LEU A 561 24.71 -27.85 -5.71
CA LEU A 561 25.21 -27.70 -4.34
C LEU A 561 25.57 -29.05 -3.68
N GLY A 562 25.09 -30.16 -4.26
CA GLY A 562 25.33 -31.54 -3.81
C GLY A 562 24.34 -31.99 -2.74
N THR A 563 23.69 -33.14 -2.96
CA THR A 563 22.63 -33.69 -2.09
C THR A 563 23.11 -34.74 -1.08
N GLY A 564 24.41 -35.05 -1.04
CA GLY A 564 24.99 -35.99 -0.08
C GLY A 564 24.95 -35.51 1.38
N GLU A 565 25.30 -36.39 2.32
CA GLU A 565 25.40 -36.05 3.75
C GLU A 565 26.34 -34.86 3.98
N LYS A 566 25.94 -33.97 4.90
CA LYS A 566 26.67 -32.76 5.25
C LYS A 566 27.35 -32.94 6.60
N GLU A 567 28.59 -32.48 6.72
CA GLU A 567 29.25 -32.39 8.02
C GLU A 567 28.62 -31.27 8.88
N PRO A 568 28.63 -31.37 10.22
CA PRO A 568 28.12 -30.31 11.08
C PRO A 568 28.87 -28.99 10.83
N ALA A 569 28.13 -27.92 10.54
CA ALA A 569 28.71 -26.61 10.34
C ALA A 569 29.44 -26.11 11.61
N PRO A 570 30.62 -25.47 11.47
CA PRO A 570 31.28 -24.83 12.60
C PRO A 570 30.43 -23.68 13.16
N PRO A 571 30.70 -23.20 14.40
CA PRO A 571 30.00 -22.05 14.95
C PRO A 571 30.01 -20.86 13.99
N MET A 572 28.85 -20.22 13.81
CA MET A 572 28.67 -19.14 12.84
C MET A 572 29.70 -18.02 13.06
N VAL A 573 30.55 -17.81 12.05
CA VAL A 573 31.38 -16.60 11.93
C VAL A 573 30.74 -15.69 10.88
N LYS A 574 30.39 -14.47 11.29
CA LYS A 574 29.69 -13.53 10.42
C LYS A 574 30.60 -13.08 9.27
N VAL A 575 30.24 -13.43 8.04
CA VAL A 575 30.96 -13.01 6.83
C VAL A 575 30.71 -11.52 6.61
N ARG A 576 31.78 -10.76 6.38
CA ARG A 576 31.67 -9.34 6.04
C ARG A 576 31.01 -9.21 4.67
N ARG A 577 29.93 -8.43 4.63
CA ARG A 577 29.23 -8.10 3.38
C ARG A 577 30.20 -7.47 2.39
N SER A 578 30.31 -8.07 1.20
CA SER A 578 31.01 -7.45 0.07
C SER A 578 30.26 -6.20 -0.37
N LYS A 579 30.94 -5.05 -0.38
CA LYS A 579 30.38 -3.85 -0.99
C LYS A 579 30.49 -3.96 -2.52
N PRO A 580 29.46 -3.56 -3.29
CA PRO A 580 29.64 -3.40 -4.74
C PRO A 580 30.81 -2.42 -5.00
N ARG A 581 31.64 -2.71 -6.01
CA ARG A 581 32.68 -1.77 -6.45
C ARG A 581 31.98 -0.53 -7.02
N LYS A 582 32.26 0.66 -6.50
CA LYS A 582 31.76 1.92 -7.07
C LYS A 582 32.30 2.05 -8.51
N LEU A 583 31.40 2.03 -9.50
CA LEU A 583 31.71 2.44 -10.88
C LEU A 583 32.06 3.94 -10.88
N ALA A 584 32.89 4.35 -11.84
CA ALA A 584 33.20 5.75 -12.06
C ALA A 584 31.90 6.49 -12.39
N PRO A 585 31.58 7.58 -11.69
CA PRO A 585 30.50 8.46 -12.11
C PRO A 585 30.79 9.04 -13.51
N ASN A 586 29.77 9.54 -14.20
CA ASN A 586 29.91 10.19 -15.50
C ASN A 586 30.45 11.64 -15.40
N TYR A 587 30.99 12.01 -14.24
CA TYR A 587 31.61 13.30 -13.93
C TYR A 587 32.94 13.07 -13.20
N LYS A 588 33.82 14.08 -13.20
CA LYS A 588 35.08 14.01 -12.47
C LYS A 588 34.82 13.99 -10.96
N VAL A 589 35.43 13.04 -10.26
CA VAL A 589 35.30 12.94 -8.80
C VAL A 589 36.47 13.67 -8.16
N MET A 590 36.16 14.75 -7.45
CA MET A 590 37.13 15.55 -6.72
C MET A 590 37.03 15.20 -5.24
N VAL A 591 38.15 14.78 -4.66
CA VAL A 591 38.22 14.25 -3.30
C VAL A 591 39.03 15.18 -2.42
N CYS A 592 38.47 15.51 -1.27
CA CYS A 592 39.18 16.25 -0.22
C CYS A 592 40.28 15.36 0.38
N PRO A 593 41.57 15.78 0.35
CA PRO A 593 42.65 14.99 0.93
C PRO A 593 42.59 14.93 2.47
N GLY A 594 41.92 15.90 3.11
CA GLY A 594 41.83 15.97 4.58
C GLY A 594 40.88 14.94 5.19
N CYS A 595 39.68 14.80 4.62
CA CYS A 595 38.62 13.94 5.20
C CYS A 595 38.09 12.85 4.26
N GLY A 596 38.52 12.83 3.00
CA GLY A 596 38.01 11.89 2.00
C GLY A 596 36.61 12.23 1.47
N TYR A 597 36.13 13.46 1.69
CA TYR A 597 34.87 13.94 1.11
C TYR A 597 34.94 13.96 -0.42
N GLU A 598 34.03 13.25 -1.08
CA GLU A 598 33.87 13.23 -2.54
C GLU A 598 32.82 14.30 -2.93
N TYR A 599 33.20 15.32 -3.73
CA TYR A 599 32.23 16.28 -4.26
C TYR A 599 31.39 15.62 -5.37
N ASP A 600 30.08 15.73 -5.27
CA ASP A 600 29.13 15.22 -6.26
C ASP A 600 28.31 16.39 -6.84
N PRO A 601 28.53 16.73 -8.12
CA PRO A 601 27.84 17.82 -8.78
C PRO A 601 26.32 17.60 -8.83
N ASN A 602 25.81 16.37 -8.76
CA ASN A 602 24.36 16.13 -8.74
C ASN A 602 23.70 16.58 -7.43
N TYR A 603 24.48 16.76 -6.37
CA TYR A 603 24.00 17.19 -5.06
C TYR A 603 24.44 18.61 -4.70
N GLY A 604 25.58 19.08 -5.23
CA GLY A 604 26.17 20.38 -4.86
C GLY A 604 26.69 20.39 -3.42
N ASP A 605 26.67 21.57 -2.79
CA ASP A 605 26.97 21.77 -1.37
C ASP A 605 25.94 22.74 -0.77
N PRO A 606 24.87 22.21 -0.14
CA PRO A 606 23.80 23.02 0.41
C PRO A 606 24.23 23.98 1.52
N GLU A 607 25.26 23.64 2.30
CA GLU A 607 25.75 24.48 3.41
C GLU A 607 26.65 25.60 2.89
N GLY A 608 27.47 25.32 1.87
CA GLY A 608 28.29 26.29 1.13
C GLY A 608 27.55 27.07 0.02
N GLU A 609 26.22 27.00 0.02
CA GLU A 609 25.34 27.66 -0.95
C GLU A 609 25.49 27.28 -2.44
N ILE A 610 25.92 26.05 -2.73
CA ILE A 610 26.11 25.54 -4.09
C ILE A 610 24.90 24.71 -4.53
N ASP A 611 24.31 25.06 -5.67
CA ASP A 611 23.14 24.37 -6.21
C ASP A 611 23.51 23.03 -6.89
N PRO A 612 22.63 22.01 -6.83
CA PRO A 612 22.74 20.78 -7.63
C PRO A 612 22.91 21.06 -9.13
N GLY A 613 23.76 20.28 -9.79
CA GLY A 613 24.17 20.43 -11.18
C GLY A 613 25.43 21.30 -11.38
N THR A 614 26.05 21.80 -10.30
CA THR A 614 27.25 22.64 -10.39
C THR A 614 28.51 21.77 -10.46
N ASP A 615 29.23 21.80 -11.58
CA ASP A 615 30.53 21.11 -11.72
C ASP A 615 31.57 21.66 -10.73
N PHE A 616 32.50 20.83 -10.27
CA PHE A 616 33.51 21.23 -9.28
C PHE A 616 34.34 22.44 -9.75
N GLU A 617 34.64 22.52 -11.04
CA GLU A 617 35.36 23.65 -11.63
C GLU A 617 34.61 24.98 -11.47
N LYS A 618 33.27 24.94 -11.45
CA LYS A 618 32.39 26.12 -11.35
C LYS A 618 32.10 26.58 -9.93
N LEU A 619 32.62 25.86 -8.92
CA LEU A 619 32.53 26.29 -7.52
C LEU A 619 33.23 27.65 -7.31
N PRO A 620 32.75 28.51 -6.40
CA PRO A 620 33.48 29.71 -5.98
C PRO A 620 34.92 29.40 -5.56
N GLU A 621 35.84 30.36 -5.74
CA GLU A 621 37.24 30.18 -5.35
C GLU A 621 37.43 30.06 -3.83
N ASP A 622 36.55 30.69 -3.06
CA ASP A 622 36.50 30.68 -1.60
C ASP A 622 35.68 29.52 -1.02
N TRP A 623 35.15 28.63 -1.88
CA TRP A 623 34.47 27.43 -1.41
C TRP A 623 35.46 26.49 -0.70
N THR A 624 35.02 25.91 0.42
CA THR A 624 35.81 24.98 1.23
C THR A 624 35.05 23.68 1.45
N CYS A 625 35.76 22.61 1.76
CA CYS A 625 35.18 21.31 2.04
C CYS A 625 34.17 21.44 3.20
N PRO A 626 32.92 20.99 3.03
CA PRO A 626 31.91 21.13 4.08
C PRO A 626 32.24 20.33 5.35
N GLU A 627 32.98 19.22 5.21
CA GLU A 627 33.31 18.34 6.34
C GLU A 627 34.50 18.81 7.17
N CYS A 628 35.54 19.38 6.54
CA CYS A 628 36.78 19.71 7.24
C CYS A 628 37.36 21.09 6.89
N GLN A 629 36.62 21.90 6.12
CA GLN A 629 36.98 23.27 5.74
C GLN A 629 38.29 23.39 4.94
N GLU A 630 38.73 22.29 4.31
CA GLU A 630 39.87 22.26 3.40
C GLU A 630 39.59 23.10 2.14
N GLU A 631 40.60 23.82 1.65
CA GLU A 631 40.43 24.73 0.52
C GLU A 631 40.18 23.97 -0.79
N LYS A 632 39.30 24.50 -1.66
CA LYS A 632 38.99 23.93 -2.99
C LYS A 632 40.24 23.53 -3.79
N GLN A 633 41.28 24.36 -3.73
CA GLN A 633 42.52 24.17 -4.48
C GLN A 633 43.30 22.91 -4.08
N ASN A 634 43.04 22.36 -2.89
CA ASN A 634 43.72 21.18 -2.38
C ASN A 634 43.00 19.86 -2.74
N PHE A 635 41.81 19.92 -3.36
CA PHE A 635 41.12 18.72 -3.80
C PHE A 635 41.87 18.01 -4.93
N ILE A 636 41.87 16.69 -4.86
CA ILE A 636 42.55 15.82 -5.83
C ILE A 636 41.51 15.07 -6.67
N GLU A 637 41.79 14.92 -7.96
CA GLU A 637 40.95 14.09 -8.83
C GLU A 637 41.19 12.61 -8.50
N GLU A 638 40.12 11.87 -8.19
CA GLU A 638 40.21 10.41 -8.02
C GLU A 638 40.32 9.75 -9.39
N ASP A 639 41.46 9.09 -9.65
CA ASP A 639 41.62 8.31 -10.87
C ASP A 639 41.02 6.90 -10.70
N PHE A 640 39.95 6.64 -11.43
CA PHE A 640 39.33 5.33 -11.50
C PHE A 640 40.13 4.44 -12.47
N THR A 641 40.44 3.22 -12.04
CA THR A 641 41.10 2.22 -12.87
C THR A 641 40.27 1.90 -14.12
N ALA A 642 40.90 1.43 -15.21
CA ALA A 642 40.22 1.20 -16.49
C ALA A 642 39.06 0.17 -16.42
N ASP A 643 39.03 -0.67 -15.39
CA ASP A 643 37.92 -1.59 -15.09
C ASP A 643 36.77 -0.95 -14.27
N ARG A 644 36.95 0.30 -13.82
CA ARG A 644 35.95 1.11 -13.11
C ARG A 644 35.32 2.22 -13.97
N LYS A 645 36.01 2.69 -15.03
CA LYS A 645 35.50 3.63 -16.05
C LYS A 645 34.62 2.91 -17.06
#